data_AF-A0A821V592-F1
#
_entry.id   AF-A0A821V592-F1
#
_cell.length_a   1.000
_cell.length_b   1.000
_cell.length_c   1.000
_cell.angle_alpha   90.00
_cell.angle_beta   90.00
_cell.angle_gamma   90.00
#
_symmetry.space_group_name_H-M   'P 1'
#
loop_
_entity.id
_entity.type
_entity.pdbx_description
1 polymer ?
#
loop_
_entity_poly.entity_id
_entity_poly.type
_entity_poly.pdbx_seq_one_letter_code
_entity_poly.pdbx_strand_id
1 'polypeptide(L)'
;MARRHKLLNTKILAGHTLGLVEVAFHTTRLNRANMEQLPFPDENFHEDIEEQFLRNNKFTLEHIHHCNGRAFVPKVPVHIISITIENSHGDFRQLLDPYLYCVTIKHGSVQWSIYKSYGNFHDLHNELMQFANTEREKSINVLQPNPDEDDRYPWFPGKIGQKTLVNQKMLDEDCNHLTAYLNKVVTHPKFRTHPATRTFFNVSCLSFVDGLSTSRKEGSLLKQSHYYNRSRRTPFDQPLITKLGKHNYEERWLVIKDTYVVYMQPDTYEILFPILVDRKFEVTHSRHHIDNYYRIKIKNIQCKIVLKCRTSLECEEWMQNFKMLIEQPYGFIGRHANRFNSYAPIRENQRAHWFINGKSYMKAVARALLTAKEEVFITDWWLSPEILMIRPTEDETYRLDNLLATVARSDRMKTALHSLSQINEDTESLDLTSTNETQIYSKSWTTKLDQLTSASKTKPDIIFITESQDSDDSDSDESFDEQQSVACIMISDNDRRHRLFIGKDYANDYEKGFEKAVAPYEDNIDRKHVPRMPWHDEALVVFGQGARDVARHFIQRWNIHKCEKNLNDDSYSFLLPKSYSDIEDLTVDNWREFLDDEPFCVDTQCVRSTSLWSSGIKSTEKSIQNAYIQMIGAAKHYIYIENQFFITIVGDRLVKNELAKALFMRIKQAHESKEKFRIYVVIPLFPGFDSLNALHAVLFFIMRSITKGGNSLFCRLEKEGTPSAAHILNTLVSR
;
A
#
# COMPACT_ATOMS: atom_id res chain seq x y z
N MET A 1 59.54 -17.91 13.41
CA MET A 1 58.63 -17.30 14.40
C MET A 1 57.86 -16.14 13.78
N ALA A 2 56.72 -16.39 13.13
CA ALA A 2 55.74 -15.36 12.78
C ALA A 2 54.37 -16.02 12.68
N ARG A 3 53.59 -15.94 13.76
CA ARG A 3 52.20 -16.44 13.81
C ARG A 3 51.32 -15.49 13.01
N ARG A 4 50.71 -16.00 11.93
CA ARG A 4 49.58 -15.38 11.24
C ARG A 4 48.38 -15.32 12.19
N HIS A 5 47.99 -14.11 12.61
CA HIS A 5 46.66 -13.84 13.14
C HIS A 5 45.63 -14.06 12.03
N LYS A 6 44.98 -15.22 12.01
CA LYS A 6 43.65 -15.36 11.40
C LYS A 6 42.68 -14.61 12.29
N LEU A 7 42.23 -13.44 11.85
CA LEU A 7 40.99 -12.85 12.36
C LEU A 7 39.87 -13.88 12.13
N LEU A 8 39.34 -14.43 13.22
CA LEU A 8 38.01 -15.01 13.19
C LEU A 8 37.04 -13.89 12.82
N ASN A 9 36.67 -13.83 11.55
CA ASN A 9 35.45 -13.16 11.12
C ASN A 9 34.27 -13.96 11.69
N THR A 10 33.98 -13.76 12.98
CA THR A 10 32.65 -13.98 13.54
C THR A 10 31.73 -13.00 12.80
N LYS A 11 31.17 -13.45 11.67
CA LYS A 11 29.94 -12.89 11.13
C LYS A 11 28.92 -13.08 12.25
N ILE A 12 28.69 -12.01 13.01
CA ILE A 12 27.54 -11.89 13.88
C ILE A 12 26.34 -12.08 12.95
N LEU A 13 25.66 -13.22 13.06
CA LEU A 13 24.32 -13.43 12.54
C LEU A 13 23.52 -12.19 12.94
N ALA A 14 23.24 -11.32 11.97
CA ALA A 14 22.30 -10.23 12.17
C ALA A 14 21.00 -10.91 12.54
N GLY A 15 20.59 -10.76 13.80
CA GLY A 15 19.39 -11.39 14.33
C GLY A 15 18.22 -11.18 13.39
N HIS A 16 17.57 -12.29 13.06
CA HIS A 16 16.29 -12.33 12.38
C HIS A 16 15.35 -11.32 13.05
N THR A 17 15.06 -10.21 12.37
CA THR A 17 13.99 -9.31 12.76
C THR A 17 12.68 -9.98 12.41
N LEU A 18 11.90 -10.24 13.45
CA LEU A 18 10.52 -10.75 13.46
C LEU A 18 9.70 -10.10 12.35
N GLY A 19 9.08 -10.94 11.53
CA GLY A 19 8.22 -10.51 10.44
C GLY A 19 6.79 -10.46 10.92
N LEU A 20 6.19 -9.27 10.89
CA LEU A 20 4.75 -9.13 10.94
C LEU A 20 4.17 -9.78 9.67
N VAL A 21 3.26 -10.73 9.82
CA VAL A 21 2.31 -11.09 8.77
C VAL A 21 1.24 -10.01 8.74
N GLU A 22 1.40 -9.07 7.80
CA GLU A 22 0.42 -8.04 7.51
C GLU A 22 -0.46 -8.56 6.37
N VAL A 23 -1.73 -8.88 6.67
CA VAL A 23 -2.75 -9.21 5.67
C VAL A 23 -3.71 -8.03 5.55
N ALA A 24 -3.62 -7.29 4.45
CA ALA A 24 -4.46 -6.14 4.17
C ALA A 24 -5.58 -6.47 3.18
N PHE A 25 -6.81 -6.09 3.52
CA PHE A 25 -8.01 -6.16 2.70
C PHE A 25 -8.54 -4.76 2.38
N HIS A 26 -8.97 -4.58 1.14
CA HIS A 26 -9.40 -3.27 0.67
C HIS A 26 -10.68 -3.33 -0.15
N THR A 27 -11.63 -2.42 0.09
CA THR A 27 -12.87 -2.30 -0.71
C THR A 27 -13.40 -0.86 -0.74
N THR A 28 -13.85 -0.36 -1.90
CA THR A 28 -14.35 1.03 -2.06
C THR A 28 -15.87 1.13 -2.05
N ARG A 29 -16.38 2.39 -2.05
CA ARG A 29 -17.74 2.91 -1.78
C ARG A 29 -18.78 2.78 -2.91
N LEU A 30 -20.06 2.54 -2.56
CA LEU A 30 -21.25 2.73 -3.41
C LEU A 30 -22.35 3.47 -2.63
N ASN A 31 -23.09 4.33 -3.33
CA ASN A 31 -24.16 5.15 -2.76
C ASN A 31 -25.36 4.33 -2.28
N ARG A 32 -25.94 4.76 -1.15
CA ARG A 32 -27.20 4.24 -0.58
C ARG A 32 -28.40 4.86 -1.28
N ALA A 33 -29.20 4.03 -1.94
CA ALA A 33 -30.63 4.25 -2.08
C ALA A 33 -31.36 2.89 -2.04
N ASN A 34 -32.43 2.84 -1.26
CA ASN A 34 -33.46 1.80 -1.16
C ASN A 34 -33.07 0.50 -0.42
N MET A 35 -33.26 0.53 0.90
CA MET A 35 -33.53 -0.65 1.71
C MET A 35 -34.95 -0.54 2.25
N GLU A 36 -35.84 -1.39 1.78
CA GLU A 36 -36.94 -1.94 2.60
C GLU A 36 -37.48 -3.21 1.91
N GLN A 37 -37.54 -4.29 2.70
CA GLN A 37 -38.23 -5.57 2.51
C GLN A 37 -38.13 -6.26 1.13
N LEU A 38 -37.51 -7.44 1.11
CA LEU A 38 -37.49 -8.34 -0.05
C LEU A 38 -38.82 -9.12 -0.17
N PRO A 39 -39.62 -8.95 -1.24
CA PRO A 39 -40.41 -10.04 -1.78
C PRO A 39 -39.74 -10.64 -3.02
N PHE A 40 -40.15 -11.86 -3.35
CA PHE A 40 -39.74 -12.66 -4.52
C PHE A 40 -39.89 -11.91 -5.86
N PRO A 41 -39.18 -12.33 -6.93
CA PRO A 41 -38.97 -11.50 -8.11
C PRO A 41 -40.23 -11.39 -8.94
N ASP A 42 -40.78 -10.18 -9.06
CA ASP A 42 -41.80 -9.84 -10.04
C ASP A 42 -41.20 -9.07 -11.22
N GLU A 43 -41.69 -9.42 -12.41
CA GLU A 43 -41.32 -8.91 -13.71
C GLU A 43 -41.71 -7.43 -13.86
N ASN A 44 -40.82 -6.51 -13.50
CA ASN A 44 -40.78 -5.12 -14.02
C ASN A 44 -39.43 -4.47 -13.68
N PHE A 45 -38.37 -4.93 -14.35
CA PHE A 45 -36.99 -4.50 -14.14
C PHE A 45 -36.59 -3.49 -15.23
N HIS A 46 -37.07 -2.24 -15.16
CA HIS A 46 -36.74 -1.23 -16.17
C HIS A 46 -36.17 0.10 -15.66
N GLU A 47 -36.03 0.34 -14.35
CA GLU A 47 -35.51 1.62 -13.84
C GLU A 47 -34.05 1.64 -13.35
N ASP A 48 -33.28 0.54 -13.41
CA ASP A 48 -31.90 0.50 -12.85
C ASP A 48 -30.78 0.21 -13.87
N ILE A 49 -31.09 0.18 -15.17
CA ILE A 49 -30.14 -0.19 -16.23
C ILE A 49 -29.05 0.87 -16.39
N GLU A 50 -29.38 2.16 -16.27
CA GLU A 50 -28.43 3.25 -16.50
C GLU A 50 -27.40 3.36 -15.35
N GLU A 51 -27.83 3.20 -14.09
CA GLU A 51 -26.92 3.13 -12.94
C GLU A 51 -26.06 1.86 -12.94
N GLN A 52 -26.62 0.69 -13.29
CA GLN A 52 -25.83 -0.53 -13.45
C GLN A 52 -24.82 -0.42 -14.61
N PHE A 53 -25.20 0.22 -15.71
CA PHE A 53 -24.32 0.46 -16.87
C PHE A 53 -23.16 1.39 -16.51
N LEU A 54 -23.40 2.43 -15.70
CA LEU A 54 -22.36 3.34 -15.21
C LEU A 54 -21.45 2.70 -14.14
N ARG A 55 -21.94 1.71 -13.37
CA ARG A 55 -21.15 0.94 -12.39
C ARG A 55 -20.21 -0.06 -13.05
N ASN A 56 -20.59 -0.63 -14.19
CA ASN A 56 -19.80 -1.66 -14.90
C ASN A 56 -18.77 -1.08 -15.89
N ASN A 57 -18.91 0.20 -16.27
CA ASN A 57 -17.97 0.87 -17.16
C ASN A 57 -17.12 1.88 -16.35
N LYS A 58 -16.04 1.40 -15.72
CA LYS A 58 -15.00 2.22 -15.07
C LYS A 58 -13.62 1.59 -15.30
N PHE A 59 -12.54 2.36 -15.18
CA PHE A 59 -11.20 1.79 -15.17
C PHE A 59 -10.90 1.18 -13.79
N THR A 60 -10.37 -0.04 -13.76
CA THR A 60 -9.69 -0.61 -12.57
C THR A 60 -8.19 -0.39 -12.71
N LEU A 61 -7.42 -0.63 -11.64
CA LEU A 61 -5.96 -0.53 -11.71
C LEU A 61 -5.37 -1.52 -12.74
N GLU A 62 -5.94 -2.72 -12.89
CA GLU A 62 -5.54 -3.69 -13.92
C GLU A 62 -5.83 -3.21 -15.35
N HIS A 63 -6.94 -2.48 -15.53
CA HIS A 63 -7.29 -1.93 -16.84
C HIS A 63 -6.31 -0.85 -17.32
N ILE A 64 -5.55 -0.19 -16.44
CA ILE A 64 -4.60 0.87 -16.80
C ILE A 64 -3.56 0.38 -17.80
N HIS A 65 -3.04 -0.84 -17.60
CA HIS A 65 -2.05 -1.44 -18.49
C HIS A 65 -2.62 -1.74 -19.89
N HIS A 66 -3.93 -1.89 -19.99
CA HIS A 66 -4.66 -2.21 -21.22
C HIS A 66 -5.36 -1.00 -21.85
N CYS A 67 -5.23 0.19 -21.25
CA CYS A 67 -5.88 1.40 -21.76
C CYS A 67 -5.41 1.78 -23.16
N ASN A 68 -4.18 1.42 -23.56
CA ASN A 68 -3.61 1.72 -24.89
C ASN A 68 -3.87 3.18 -25.30
N GLY A 69 -3.65 4.12 -24.38
CA GLY A 69 -3.83 5.57 -24.59
C GLY A 69 -5.26 6.11 -24.47
N ARG A 70 -6.26 5.27 -24.15
CA ARG A 70 -7.63 5.71 -23.87
C ARG A 70 -7.70 6.41 -22.51
N ALA A 71 -7.93 7.72 -22.52
CA ALA A 71 -8.10 8.51 -21.30
C ALA A 71 -9.52 8.37 -20.71
N PHE A 72 -10.55 8.41 -21.55
CA PHE A 72 -11.95 8.31 -21.11
C PHE A 72 -12.42 6.86 -21.05
N VAL A 73 -13.33 6.58 -20.14
CA VAL A 73 -13.93 5.26 -20.01
C VAL A 73 -14.75 4.93 -21.27
N PRO A 74 -14.56 3.73 -21.87
CA PRO A 74 -15.31 3.32 -23.04
C PRO A 74 -16.82 3.33 -22.78
N LYS A 75 -17.60 3.77 -23.78
CA LYS A 75 -19.08 3.76 -23.77
C LYS A 75 -19.76 4.63 -22.69
N VAL A 76 -19.02 5.30 -21.82
CA VAL A 76 -19.58 6.29 -20.87
C VAL A 76 -19.58 7.66 -21.53
N PRO A 77 -20.69 8.42 -21.56
CA PRO A 77 -20.72 9.73 -22.21
C PRO A 77 -19.81 10.75 -21.49
N VAL A 78 -19.35 11.76 -22.24
CA VAL A 78 -18.67 12.95 -21.69
C VAL A 78 -19.58 14.14 -21.98
N HIS A 79 -19.98 14.84 -20.94
CA HIS A 79 -20.89 15.98 -21.03
C HIS A 79 -20.11 17.26 -20.73
N ILE A 80 -20.15 18.21 -21.67
CA ILE A 80 -19.72 19.58 -21.41
C ILE A 80 -20.90 20.28 -20.72
N ILE A 81 -20.77 20.54 -19.42
CA ILE A 81 -21.84 21.14 -18.61
C ILE A 81 -21.98 22.62 -18.94
N SER A 82 -20.86 23.34 -18.91
CA SER A 82 -20.84 24.77 -19.16
C SER A 82 -19.46 25.23 -19.58
N ILE A 83 -19.42 26.33 -20.33
CA ILE A 83 -18.22 27.14 -20.55
C ILE A 83 -18.56 28.54 -20.06
N THR A 84 -17.79 29.04 -19.10
CA THR A 84 -17.94 30.41 -18.57
C THR A 84 -16.64 31.16 -18.76
N ILE A 85 -16.72 32.48 -18.82
CA ILE A 85 -15.53 33.34 -18.89
C ILE A 85 -15.25 33.88 -17.50
N GLU A 86 -14.03 33.63 -17.01
CA GLU A 86 -13.53 34.27 -15.81
C GLU A 86 -12.66 35.45 -16.20
N ASN A 87 -13.00 36.63 -15.67
CA ASN A 87 -12.12 37.79 -15.73
C ASN A 87 -10.87 37.45 -14.91
N SER A 88 -9.70 37.53 -15.52
CA SER A 88 -8.41 37.38 -14.85
C SER A 88 -8.20 38.55 -13.86
N HIS A 89 -8.84 38.47 -12.69
CA HIS A 89 -8.68 39.45 -11.62
C HIS A 89 -7.26 39.31 -11.05
N GLY A 90 -6.39 40.27 -11.38
CA GLY A 90 -5.07 40.43 -10.76
C GLY A 90 -3.92 39.64 -11.37
N ASP A 91 -4.07 39.07 -12.57
CA ASP A 91 -3.03 38.26 -13.22
C ASP A 91 -2.45 38.95 -14.47
N PHE A 92 -1.13 38.81 -14.71
CA PHE A 92 -0.42 39.38 -15.86
C PHE A 92 -0.91 38.81 -17.22
N ARG A 93 -1.82 37.84 -17.20
CA ARG A 93 -2.49 37.19 -18.36
C ARG A 93 -3.23 38.16 -19.28
N GLN A 94 -3.57 39.37 -18.82
CA GLN A 94 -4.31 40.38 -19.59
C GLN A 94 -3.61 40.87 -20.87
N LEU A 95 -2.28 40.71 -21.00
CA LEU A 95 -1.53 41.31 -22.12
C LEU A 95 -1.58 40.52 -23.44
N LEU A 96 -2.03 39.26 -23.44
CA LEU A 96 -2.01 38.39 -24.64
C LEU A 96 -3.31 37.62 -24.89
N ASP A 97 -4.07 37.26 -23.85
CA ASP A 97 -5.39 36.62 -23.99
C ASP A 97 -6.31 37.13 -22.87
N PRO A 98 -7.21 38.08 -23.14
CA PRO A 98 -7.97 38.77 -22.10
C PRO A 98 -9.00 37.87 -21.38
N TYR A 99 -9.37 36.73 -21.98
CA TYR A 99 -10.46 35.88 -21.50
C TYR A 99 -9.96 34.44 -21.24
N LEU A 100 -10.16 33.96 -20.00
CA LEU A 100 -9.98 32.56 -19.66
C LEU A 100 -11.34 31.86 -19.65
N TYR A 101 -11.44 30.79 -20.43
CA TYR A 101 -12.63 29.96 -20.49
C TYR A 101 -12.51 28.84 -19.45
N CYS A 102 -13.42 28.84 -18.48
CA CYS A 102 -13.61 27.76 -17.54
C CYS A 102 -14.60 26.75 -18.15
N VAL A 103 -14.09 25.59 -18.55
CA VAL A 103 -14.89 24.50 -19.11
C VAL A 103 -15.19 23.51 -17.98
N THR A 104 -16.47 23.31 -17.67
CA THR A 104 -16.92 22.32 -16.67
C THR A 104 -17.39 21.06 -17.39
N ILE A 105 -16.81 19.92 -17.05
CA ILE A 105 -17.02 18.63 -17.72
C ILE A 105 -17.50 17.60 -16.70
N LYS A 106 -18.39 16.71 -17.13
CA LYS A 106 -18.81 15.52 -16.37
C LYS A 106 -18.60 14.25 -17.20
N HIS A 107 -18.03 13.24 -16.57
CA HIS A 107 -17.83 11.91 -17.13
C HIS A 107 -18.08 10.86 -16.06
N GLY A 108 -19.14 10.04 -16.24
CA GLY A 108 -19.61 9.13 -15.19
C GLY A 108 -19.96 9.89 -13.90
N SER A 109 -19.41 9.46 -12.77
CA SER A 109 -19.59 10.10 -11.46
C SER A 109 -18.61 11.26 -11.20
N VAL A 110 -17.68 11.54 -12.11
CA VAL A 110 -16.63 12.55 -11.92
C VAL A 110 -16.98 13.84 -12.66
N GLN A 111 -16.86 14.96 -11.97
CA GLN A 111 -17.00 16.30 -12.54
C GLN A 111 -15.76 17.13 -12.21
N TRP A 112 -15.20 17.83 -13.19
CA TRP A 112 -14.06 18.70 -13.01
C TRP A 112 -14.14 19.91 -13.93
N SER A 113 -13.34 20.93 -13.64
CA SER A 113 -13.23 22.13 -14.46
C SER A 113 -11.80 22.33 -14.93
N ILE A 114 -11.65 22.81 -16.16
CA ILE A 114 -10.36 23.20 -16.75
C ILE A 114 -10.40 24.65 -17.21
N TYR A 115 -9.25 25.31 -17.17
CA TYR A 115 -9.08 26.67 -17.64
C TYR A 115 -8.30 26.67 -18.94
N LYS A 116 -8.86 27.24 -20.00
CA LYS A 116 -8.27 27.28 -21.33
C LYS A 116 -8.38 28.67 -21.93
N SER A 117 -7.33 29.07 -22.63
CA SER A 117 -7.30 30.26 -23.46
C SER A 117 -7.95 29.93 -24.81
N TYR A 118 -8.41 30.93 -25.57
CA TYR A 118 -9.00 30.68 -26.90
C TYR A 118 -8.02 29.98 -27.84
N GLY A 119 -6.73 30.34 -27.76
CA GLY A 119 -5.65 29.68 -28.49
C GLY A 119 -5.61 28.17 -28.26
N ASN A 120 -5.89 27.70 -27.04
CA ASN A 120 -5.91 26.27 -26.76
C ASN A 120 -7.04 25.52 -27.50
N PHE A 121 -8.20 26.15 -27.69
CA PHE A 121 -9.28 25.56 -28.49
C PHE A 121 -8.91 25.49 -29.97
N HIS A 122 -8.25 26.53 -30.46
CA HIS A 122 -7.76 26.60 -31.84
C HIS A 122 -6.66 25.56 -32.10
N ASP A 123 -5.72 25.38 -31.17
CA ASP A 123 -4.68 24.35 -31.25
C ASP A 123 -5.29 22.94 -31.29
N LEU A 124 -6.25 22.65 -30.41
CA LEU A 124 -7.01 21.40 -30.41
C LEU A 124 -7.67 21.16 -31.77
N HIS A 125 -8.35 22.18 -32.32
CA HIS A 125 -9.01 22.06 -33.61
C HIS A 125 -8.04 21.73 -34.74
N ASN A 126 -6.90 22.43 -34.80
CA ASN A 126 -5.90 22.20 -35.84
C ASN A 126 -5.32 20.79 -35.79
N GLU A 127 -4.99 20.28 -34.59
CA GLU A 127 -4.50 18.92 -34.43
C GLU A 127 -5.53 17.87 -34.87
N LEU A 128 -6.80 18.05 -34.47
CA LEU A 128 -7.88 17.14 -34.85
C LEU A 128 -8.18 17.17 -36.35
N MET A 129 -8.10 18.34 -36.99
CA MET A 129 -8.31 18.47 -38.43
C MET A 129 -7.14 17.93 -39.25
N GLN A 130 -5.90 18.09 -38.79
CA GLN A 130 -4.73 17.44 -39.41
C GLN A 130 -4.88 15.91 -39.36
N PHE A 131 -5.29 15.37 -38.22
CA PHE A 131 -5.58 13.95 -38.07
C PHE A 131 -6.72 13.50 -39.01
N ALA A 132 -7.82 14.25 -39.07
CA ALA A 132 -8.95 13.95 -39.95
C ALA A 132 -8.55 13.90 -41.44
N ASN A 133 -7.74 14.87 -41.89
CA ASN A 133 -7.26 14.91 -43.27
C ASN A 133 -6.32 13.73 -43.58
N THR A 134 -5.43 13.39 -42.65
CA THR A 134 -4.54 12.22 -42.79
C THR A 134 -5.33 10.92 -42.89
N GLU A 135 -6.39 10.77 -42.09
CA GLU A 135 -7.27 9.60 -42.15
C GLU A 135 -8.05 9.55 -43.47
N ARG A 136 -8.56 10.70 -43.95
CA ARG A 136 -9.20 10.83 -45.26
C ARG A 136 -8.28 10.37 -46.39
N GLU A 137 -7.02 10.83 -46.40
CA GLU A 137 -6.00 10.43 -47.38
C GLU A 137 -5.74 8.91 -47.39
N LYS A 138 -5.72 8.27 -46.22
CA LYS A 138 -5.59 6.79 -46.13
C LYS A 138 -6.83 6.08 -46.67
N SER A 139 -8.02 6.61 -46.43
CA SER A 139 -9.28 6.03 -46.92
C SER A 139 -9.52 6.26 -48.41
N ILE A 140 -8.98 7.31 -49.02
CA ILE A 140 -9.08 7.57 -50.48
C ILE A 140 -8.43 6.45 -51.32
N ASN A 141 -7.50 5.67 -50.74
CA ASN A 141 -6.93 4.48 -51.38
C ASN A 141 -7.87 3.24 -51.34
N VAL A 142 -9.07 3.37 -50.75
CA VAL A 142 -10.16 2.37 -50.77
C VAL A 142 -11.40 3.05 -51.36
N LEU A 143 -11.96 2.48 -52.42
CA LEU A 143 -12.87 3.15 -53.36
C LEU A 143 -14.06 3.95 -52.76
N GLN A 144 -14.22 5.16 -53.34
CA GLN A 144 -15.33 6.13 -53.37
C GLN A 144 -15.66 6.97 -52.11
N PRO A 145 -15.64 8.33 -52.22
CA PRO A 145 -16.08 9.23 -51.17
C PRO A 145 -17.62 9.31 -51.10
N ASN A 146 -18.18 9.13 -49.90
CA ASN A 146 -19.61 9.28 -49.63
C ASN A 146 -19.93 10.76 -49.31
N PRO A 147 -20.84 11.45 -50.03
CA PRO A 147 -21.13 12.88 -49.83
C PRO A 147 -21.73 13.25 -48.46
N ASP A 148 -22.18 12.28 -47.66
CA ASP A 148 -22.60 12.50 -46.25
C ASP A 148 -21.41 12.67 -45.26
N GLU A 149 -20.19 12.90 -45.76
CA GLU A 149 -18.96 13.03 -44.96
C GLU A 149 -18.72 14.40 -44.33
N ASP A 150 -19.32 15.45 -44.87
CA ASP A 150 -18.99 16.82 -44.47
C ASP A 150 -19.62 17.24 -43.13
N ASP A 151 -20.70 16.55 -42.71
CA ASP A 151 -21.40 16.82 -41.44
C ASP A 151 -20.78 16.10 -40.22
N ARG A 152 -19.74 15.26 -40.44
CA ARG A 152 -19.10 14.46 -39.38
C ARG A 152 -18.11 15.26 -38.52
N TYR A 153 -17.60 16.40 -39.00
CA TYR A 153 -16.54 17.14 -38.34
C TYR A 153 -17.07 18.37 -37.57
N PRO A 154 -16.52 18.64 -36.38
CA PRO A 154 -16.97 19.74 -35.54
C PRO A 154 -16.60 21.08 -36.20
N TRP A 155 -17.62 21.88 -36.54
CA TRP A 155 -17.43 23.27 -36.96
C TRP A 155 -16.75 24.05 -35.83
N PHE A 156 -15.66 24.76 -36.17
CA PHE A 156 -14.93 25.59 -35.22
C PHE A 156 -15.16 27.07 -35.51
N PRO A 157 -15.51 27.87 -34.51
CA PRO A 157 -15.64 29.30 -34.71
C PRO A 157 -14.26 29.89 -35.02
N GLY A 158 -14.05 30.46 -36.21
CA GLY A 158 -12.71 30.95 -36.62
C GLY A 158 -12.37 32.40 -36.20
N LYS A 159 -13.35 33.18 -35.71
CA LYS A 159 -13.24 34.65 -35.52
C LYS A 159 -13.58 35.12 -34.09
N ILE A 160 -13.64 34.20 -33.15
CA ILE A 160 -14.00 34.44 -31.76
C ILE A 160 -12.71 34.75 -30.97
N GLY A 161 -12.72 35.68 -30.02
CA GLY A 161 -11.53 36.05 -29.22
C GLY A 161 -10.49 37.02 -29.84
N GLN A 162 -10.55 37.32 -31.15
CA GLN A 162 -9.63 38.30 -31.80
C GLN A 162 -10.18 39.74 -31.88
N LYS A 163 -11.29 40.04 -31.20
CA LYS A 163 -11.99 41.34 -31.31
C LYS A 163 -11.67 42.21 -30.10
N THR A 164 -11.12 43.39 -30.33
CA THR A 164 -10.62 44.34 -29.31
C THR A 164 -11.72 45.01 -28.46
N LEU A 165 -13.00 44.83 -28.82
CA LEU A 165 -14.19 45.30 -28.10
C LEU A 165 -15.24 44.20 -28.13
N VAL A 166 -15.45 43.50 -27.01
CA VAL A 166 -16.44 42.43 -26.89
C VAL A 166 -17.46 42.84 -25.83
N ASN A 167 -18.75 42.81 -26.17
CA ASN A 167 -19.83 42.98 -25.20
C ASN A 167 -20.21 41.63 -24.57
N GLN A 168 -20.89 41.63 -23.42
CA GLN A 168 -21.24 40.40 -22.70
C GLN A 168 -22.02 39.40 -23.57
N LYS A 169 -22.92 39.88 -24.42
CA LYS A 169 -23.73 39.04 -25.32
C LYS A 169 -22.86 38.26 -26.31
N MET A 170 -21.83 38.88 -26.87
CA MET A 170 -20.88 38.22 -27.76
C MET A 170 -20.05 37.17 -27.02
N LEU A 171 -19.63 37.45 -25.79
CA LEU A 171 -18.92 36.47 -24.94
C LEU A 171 -19.79 35.25 -24.62
N ASP A 172 -21.08 35.45 -24.40
CA ASP A 172 -22.04 34.36 -24.16
C ASP A 172 -22.26 33.52 -25.45
N GLU A 173 -22.35 34.16 -26.61
CA GLU A 173 -22.40 33.50 -27.93
C GLU A 173 -21.12 32.69 -28.19
N ASP A 174 -19.96 33.23 -27.84
CA ASP A 174 -18.66 32.58 -27.93
C ASP A 174 -18.63 31.29 -27.08
N CYS A 175 -19.09 31.36 -25.84
CA CYS A 175 -19.20 30.19 -24.96
C CYS A 175 -20.15 29.14 -25.53
N ASN A 176 -21.29 29.54 -26.09
CA ASN A 176 -22.25 28.61 -26.70
C ASN A 176 -21.66 27.88 -27.92
N HIS A 177 -20.95 28.61 -28.79
CA HIS A 177 -20.26 28.01 -29.94
C HIS A 177 -19.16 27.03 -29.51
N LEU A 178 -18.35 27.40 -28.51
CA LEU A 178 -17.30 26.52 -27.98
C LEU A 178 -17.89 25.28 -27.30
N THR A 179 -19.02 25.41 -26.59
CA THR A 179 -19.75 24.27 -26.01
C THR A 179 -20.24 23.32 -27.10
N ALA A 180 -20.87 23.85 -28.16
CA ALA A 180 -21.31 23.03 -29.30
C ALA A 180 -20.14 22.32 -30.00
N TYR A 181 -19.02 23.02 -30.19
CA TYR A 181 -17.79 22.46 -30.74
C TYR A 181 -17.25 21.31 -29.88
N LEU A 182 -17.04 21.52 -28.58
CA LEU A 182 -16.50 20.50 -27.68
C LEU A 182 -17.45 19.29 -27.55
N ASN A 183 -18.77 19.50 -27.53
CA ASN A 183 -19.74 18.41 -27.53
C ASN A 183 -19.60 17.52 -28.77
N LYS A 184 -19.39 18.10 -29.96
CA LYS A 184 -19.09 17.31 -31.17
C LYS A 184 -17.73 16.59 -31.08
N VAL A 185 -16.71 17.21 -30.48
CA VAL A 185 -15.38 16.58 -30.27
C VAL A 185 -15.47 15.35 -29.37
N VAL A 186 -16.16 15.43 -28.23
CA VAL A 186 -16.21 14.34 -27.23
C VAL A 186 -17.20 13.23 -27.57
N THR A 187 -18.13 13.48 -28.49
CA THR A 187 -19.06 12.47 -29.04
C THR A 187 -18.46 11.73 -30.22
N HIS A 188 -17.57 12.35 -31.01
CA HIS A 188 -16.91 11.70 -32.13
C HIS A 188 -15.87 10.65 -31.65
N PRO A 189 -16.04 9.34 -31.96
CA PRO A 189 -15.23 8.27 -31.36
C PRO A 189 -13.72 8.43 -31.52
N LYS A 190 -13.25 8.78 -32.74
CA LYS A 190 -11.81 8.95 -33.00
C LYS A 190 -11.21 10.21 -32.37
N PHE A 191 -12.01 11.27 -32.21
CA PHE A 191 -11.53 12.55 -31.67
C PHE A 191 -11.49 12.51 -30.15
N ARG A 192 -12.51 11.91 -29.54
CA ARG A 192 -12.57 11.63 -28.11
C ARG A 192 -11.32 10.89 -27.61
N THR A 193 -10.80 9.93 -28.37
CA THR A 193 -9.61 9.15 -28.00
C THR A 193 -8.30 9.78 -28.48
N HIS A 194 -8.33 10.93 -29.17
CA HIS A 194 -7.14 11.53 -29.74
C HIS A 194 -6.22 12.14 -28.66
N PRO A 195 -4.88 12.06 -28.81
CA PRO A 195 -3.91 12.65 -27.88
C PRO A 195 -4.07 14.16 -27.61
N ALA A 196 -4.53 14.92 -28.60
CA ALA A 196 -4.85 16.34 -28.44
C ALA A 196 -5.99 16.55 -27.44
N THR A 197 -7.05 15.74 -27.56
CA THR A 197 -8.27 15.86 -26.75
C THR A 197 -8.00 15.53 -25.28
N ARG A 198 -7.24 14.46 -24.99
CA ARG A 198 -6.82 14.14 -23.61
C ARG A 198 -5.99 15.26 -22.97
N THR A 199 -5.05 15.84 -23.73
CA THR A 199 -4.19 16.95 -23.28
C THR A 199 -5.00 18.22 -23.07
N PHE A 200 -5.99 18.45 -23.94
CA PHE A 200 -6.93 19.55 -23.75
C PHE A 200 -7.73 19.37 -22.45
N PHE A 201 -8.30 18.19 -22.19
CA PHE A 201 -9.10 17.97 -20.99
C PHE A 201 -8.30 17.76 -19.68
N ASN A 202 -6.97 17.68 -19.74
CA ASN A 202 -6.09 17.39 -18.60
C ASN A 202 -6.51 16.10 -17.86
N VAL A 203 -6.81 15.04 -18.59
CA VAL A 203 -7.24 13.74 -18.01
C VAL A 203 -6.44 12.57 -18.53
N SER A 204 -6.41 11.51 -17.73
CA SER A 204 -5.86 10.21 -18.06
C SER A 204 -6.80 9.11 -17.58
N CYS A 205 -6.46 7.84 -17.85
CA CYS A 205 -7.20 6.72 -17.30
C CYS A 205 -7.25 6.72 -15.76
N LEU A 206 -6.23 7.28 -15.09
CA LEU A 206 -6.19 7.44 -13.62
C LEU A 206 -7.19 8.46 -13.07
N SER A 207 -7.74 9.33 -13.91
CA SER A 207 -8.75 10.31 -13.49
C SER A 207 -10.07 9.65 -13.10
N PHE A 208 -10.32 8.41 -13.54
CA PHE A 208 -11.62 7.73 -13.45
C PHE A 208 -11.56 6.36 -12.75
N VAL A 209 -10.49 6.09 -11.99
CA VAL A 209 -10.35 4.84 -11.21
C VAL A 209 -10.97 5.03 -9.82
N ASP A 210 -11.89 4.15 -9.45
CA ASP A 210 -12.55 4.18 -8.14
C ASP A 210 -11.59 3.87 -6.98
N GLY A 211 -11.82 4.55 -5.86
CA GLY A 211 -10.99 4.46 -4.65
C GLY A 211 -9.66 5.20 -4.72
N LEU A 212 -9.26 5.67 -5.90
CA LEU A 212 -8.21 6.67 -5.99
C LEU A 212 -8.83 8.04 -5.80
N SER A 213 -8.10 8.93 -5.13
CA SER A 213 -8.56 10.30 -4.97
C SER A 213 -8.71 11.00 -6.31
N THR A 214 -9.63 11.98 -6.34
CA THR A 214 -9.74 12.88 -7.49
C THR A 214 -8.40 13.57 -7.72
N SER A 215 -7.95 13.59 -8.97
CA SER A 215 -6.70 14.24 -9.33
C SER A 215 -6.78 15.74 -9.12
N ARG A 216 -5.79 16.31 -8.42
CA ARG A 216 -5.70 17.76 -8.20
C ARG A 216 -5.29 18.49 -9.47
N LYS A 217 -4.27 17.94 -10.16
CA LYS A 217 -3.80 18.41 -11.46
C LYS A 217 -3.17 17.24 -12.21
N GLU A 218 -3.39 17.22 -13.52
CA GLU A 218 -2.72 16.31 -14.44
C GLU A 218 -2.17 17.05 -15.66
N GLY A 219 -1.14 16.48 -16.29
CA GLY A 219 -0.64 16.98 -17.57
C GLY A 219 0.78 16.54 -17.88
N SER A 220 1.20 16.78 -19.12
CA SER A 220 2.55 16.50 -19.60
C SER A 220 3.59 17.46 -19.01
N LEU A 221 4.70 16.91 -18.53
CA LEU A 221 5.91 17.65 -18.17
C LEU A 221 7.16 16.92 -18.67
N LEU A 222 8.22 17.69 -18.93
CA LEU A 222 9.52 17.13 -19.31
C LEU A 222 10.28 16.68 -18.06
N LYS A 223 10.41 15.37 -17.84
CA LYS A 223 11.17 14.80 -16.74
C LYS A 223 12.63 14.59 -17.14
N GLN A 224 13.55 15.04 -16.30
CA GLN A 224 14.97 14.80 -16.46
C GLN A 224 15.29 13.31 -16.24
N SER A 225 15.84 12.66 -17.27
CA SER A 225 16.38 11.31 -17.19
C SER A 225 17.61 11.35 -16.27
N HIS A 226 17.50 10.70 -15.12
CA HIS A 226 18.65 10.47 -14.26
C HIS A 226 19.32 9.20 -14.76
N TYR A 227 20.55 9.32 -15.26
CA TYR A 227 21.46 8.18 -15.33
C TYR A 227 21.61 7.63 -13.90
N TYR A 228 20.85 6.59 -13.56
CA TYR A 228 21.21 5.74 -12.44
C TYR A 228 22.58 5.15 -12.78
N ASN A 229 23.54 5.31 -11.88
CA ASN A 229 24.86 4.69 -11.99
C ASN A 229 24.66 3.16 -11.98
N ARG A 230 24.48 2.56 -13.16
CA ARG A 230 24.52 1.11 -13.40
C ARG A 230 25.95 0.64 -13.16
N SER A 231 26.31 0.33 -11.92
CA SER A 231 27.48 -0.51 -11.67
C SER A 231 27.11 -1.95 -12.01
N ARG A 232 27.26 -2.30 -13.30
CA ARG A 232 27.39 -3.64 -13.92
C ARG A 232 27.07 -3.52 -15.42
N ARG A 233 27.96 -2.86 -16.16
CA ARG A 233 28.15 -3.12 -17.60
C ARG A 233 29.65 -3.25 -17.83
N THR A 234 30.04 -4.29 -18.56
CA THR A 234 31.42 -4.57 -18.93
C THR A 234 31.97 -3.47 -19.84
N PRO A 235 33.29 -3.20 -19.85
CA PRO A 235 33.89 -2.03 -20.50
C PRO A 235 33.76 -1.96 -22.04
N PHE A 236 33.13 -2.95 -22.69
CA PHE A 236 33.15 -3.10 -24.14
C PHE A 236 31.90 -2.56 -24.88
N ASP A 237 30.88 -2.08 -24.15
CA ASP A 237 29.61 -1.62 -24.75
C ASP A 237 29.35 -0.10 -24.58
N GLN A 238 30.39 0.74 -24.70
CA GLN A 238 30.17 2.19 -24.84
C GLN A 238 30.09 2.58 -26.31
N PRO A 239 28.90 2.93 -26.85
CA PRO A 239 28.85 3.67 -28.10
C PRO A 239 29.49 5.04 -27.87
N LEU A 240 30.29 5.48 -28.85
CA LEU A 240 30.99 6.76 -28.94
C LEU A 240 30.01 7.94 -29.05
N ILE A 241 29.20 8.21 -28.02
CA ILE A 241 28.37 9.42 -27.93
C ILE A 241 28.90 10.29 -26.78
N THR A 242 29.87 11.11 -27.17
CA THR A 242 30.26 12.42 -26.64
C THR A 242 29.83 12.83 -25.23
N LYS A 243 30.84 12.99 -24.38
CA LYS A 243 30.88 13.77 -23.12
C LYS A 243 30.58 15.27 -23.36
N LEU A 244 29.34 15.63 -23.68
CA LEU A 244 28.82 17.00 -23.55
C LEU A 244 27.51 16.91 -22.78
N GLY A 245 27.52 17.39 -21.53
CA GLY A 245 26.46 17.22 -20.54
C GLY A 245 25.14 17.91 -20.89
N LYS A 246 24.37 17.35 -21.83
CA LYS A 246 22.94 17.59 -21.94
C LYS A 246 22.22 16.56 -21.09
N HIS A 247 21.51 17.03 -20.07
CA HIS A 247 20.54 16.18 -19.41
C HIS A 247 19.46 15.81 -20.42
N ASN A 248 19.22 14.51 -20.62
CA ASN A 248 18.09 14.07 -21.44
C ASN A 248 16.80 14.36 -20.68
N TYR A 249 15.84 14.96 -21.37
CA TYR A 249 14.49 15.19 -20.86
C TYR A 249 13.53 14.38 -21.70
N GLU A 250 12.62 13.70 -21.04
CA GLU A 250 11.58 12.91 -21.70
C GLU A 250 10.22 13.33 -21.19
N GLU A 251 9.25 13.39 -22.08
CA GLU A 251 7.88 13.74 -21.72
C GLU A 251 7.25 12.66 -20.85
N ARG A 252 6.58 13.08 -19.78
CA ARG A 252 5.84 12.22 -18.85
C ARG A 252 4.54 12.86 -18.48
N TRP A 253 3.48 12.06 -18.40
CA TRP A 253 2.19 12.50 -17.89
C TRP A 253 2.23 12.44 -16.36
N LEU A 254 2.18 13.59 -15.71
CA LEU A 254 2.20 13.71 -14.25
C LEU A 254 0.78 13.84 -13.71
N VAL A 255 0.50 13.15 -12.61
CA VAL A 255 -0.79 13.19 -11.89
C VAL A 255 -0.51 13.47 -10.42
N ILE A 256 -1.12 14.52 -9.88
CA ILE A 256 -1.10 14.84 -8.45
C ILE A 256 -2.38 14.29 -7.81
N LYS A 257 -2.21 13.32 -6.92
CA LYS A 257 -3.28 12.76 -6.07
C LYS A 257 -3.24 13.40 -4.68
N ASP A 258 -4.07 12.92 -3.76
CA ASP A 258 -4.19 13.49 -2.41
C ASP A 258 -3.03 13.11 -1.45
N THR A 259 -2.36 11.97 -1.67
CA THR A 259 -1.27 11.48 -0.79
C THR A 259 -0.01 11.03 -1.55
N TYR A 260 0.03 11.23 -2.86
CA TYR A 260 1.17 10.87 -3.71
C TYR A 260 1.13 11.62 -5.05
N VAL A 261 2.24 11.58 -5.76
CA VAL A 261 2.38 12.06 -7.14
C VAL A 261 2.82 10.88 -7.98
N VAL A 262 2.22 10.66 -9.14
CA VAL A 262 2.61 9.57 -10.05
C VAL A 262 2.90 10.13 -11.42
N TYR A 263 3.89 9.56 -12.10
CA TYR A 263 4.13 9.85 -13.51
C TYR A 263 4.03 8.58 -14.35
N MET A 264 3.51 8.77 -15.56
CA MET A 264 3.20 7.71 -16.51
C MET A 264 3.81 8.01 -17.88
N GLN A 265 3.89 6.98 -18.70
CA GLN A 265 4.16 7.14 -20.13
C GLN A 265 2.98 7.88 -20.80
N PRO A 266 3.20 8.97 -21.56
CA PRO A 266 2.11 9.76 -22.11
C PRO A 266 1.18 8.98 -23.06
N ASP A 267 1.73 8.06 -23.85
CA ASP A 267 0.98 7.38 -24.91
C ASP A 267 0.24 6.14 -24.44
N THR A 268 0.86 5.34 -23.55
CA THR A 268 0.26 4.09 -23.05
C THR A 268 -0.46 4.27 -21.72
N TYR A 269 -0.17 5.34 -20.96
CA TYR A 269 -0.51 5.52 -19.55
C TYR A 269 0.04 4.45 -18.62
N GLU A 270 1.10 3.75 -19.05
CA GLU A 270 1.83 2.84 -18.17
C GLU A 270 2.41 3.61 -16.98
N ILE A 271 2.08 3.14 -15.78
CA ILE A 271 2.59 3.72 -14.53
C ILE A 271 4.08 3.42 -14.41
N LEU A 272 4.89 4.47 -14.25
CA LEU A 272 6.33 4.32 -14.15
C LEU A 272 6.83 4.38 -12.71
N PHE A 273 6.33 5.32 -11.89
CA PHE A 273 6.66 5.35 -10.47
C PHE A 273 5.73 6.27 -9.66
N PRO A 274 5.15 5.80 -8.54
CA PRO A 274 4.47 6.64 -7.57
C PRO A 274 5.44 7.19 -6.50
N ILE A 275 5.40 8.49 -6.30
CA ILE A 275 6.16 9.26 -5.30
C ILE A 275 5.23 9.57 -4.14
N LEU A 276 5.38 8.81 -3.06
CA LEU A 276 4.58 8.98 -1.85
C LEU A 276 4.92 10.29 -1.12
N VAL A 277 3.89 10.96 -0.60
CA VAL A 277 4.03 12.08 0.35
C VAL A 277 4.50 11.53 1.71
N ASP A 278 5.70 11.90 2.13
CA ASP A 278 6.29 11.50 3.40
C ASP A 278 6.91 12.71 4.12
N ARG A 279 7.46 12.52 5.32
CA ARG A 279 8.06 13.59 6.13
C ARG A 279 9.23 14.35 5.46
N LYS A 280 9.81 13.80 4.39
CA LYS A 280 10.90 14.39 3.58
C LYS A 280 10.38 14.87 2.22
N PHE A 281 9.06 14.83 2.00
CA PHE A 281 8.45 15.28 0.77
C PHE A 281 8.58 16.80 0.63
N GLU A 282 9.29 17.23 -0.39
CA GLU A 282 9.67 18.61 -0.62
C GLU A 282 9.57 18.90 -2.11
N VAL A 283 8.95 20.04 -2.43
CA VAL A 283 8.87 20.55 -3.80
C VAL A 283 9.50 21.94 -3.84
N THR A 284 10.52 22.11 -4.67
CA THR A 284 11.17 23.40 -4.90
C THR A 284 11.16 23.72 -6.39
N HIS A 285 11.16 25.01 -6.73
CA HIS A 285 11.33 25.43 -8.11
C HIS A 285 12.48 26.42 -8.26
N SER A 286 13.05 26.51 -9.46
CA SER A 286 14.14 27.43 -9.80
C SER A 286 14.11 27.78 -11.28
N ARG A 287 14.47 29.02 -11.64
CA ARG A 287 14.63 29.44 -13.04
C ARG A 287 16.01 29.04 -13.57
N HIS A 288 16.05 28.46 -14.74
CA HIS A 288 17.27 28.21 -15.49
C HIS A 288 17.53 29.40 -16.43
N HIS A 289 18.44 30.28 -16.05
CA HIS A 289 18.65 31.56 -16.72
C HIS A 289 19.12 31.44 -18.17
N ILE A 290 19.99 30.47 -18.48
CA ILE A 290 20.61 30.33 -19.82
C ILE A 290 19.57 29.94 -20.87
N ASP A 291 18.84 28.86 -20.61
CA ASP A 291 17.86 28.30 -21.56
C ASP A 291 16.42 28.79 -21.29
N ASN A 292 16.27 29.78 -20.41
CA ASN A 292 15.00 30.42 -20.02
C ASN A 292 13.82 29.45 -19.78
N TYR A 293 14.00 28.47 -18.90
CA TYR A 293 12.92 27.56 -18.45
C TYR A 293 12.90 27.43 -16.93
N TYR A 294 11.86 26.79 -16.39
CA TYR A 294 11.69 26.59 -14.96
C TYR A 294 11.88 25.11 -14.62
N ARG A 295 12.56 24.84 -13.49
CA ARG A 295 12.79 23.48 -12.98
C ARG A 295 11.99 23.29 -11.72
N ILE A 296 11.14 22.27 -11.67
CA ILE A 296 10.50 21.79 -10.45
C ILE A 296 11.27 20.56 -9.97
N LYS A 297 11.73 20.56 -8.72
CA LYS A 297 12.39 19.42 -8.08
C LYS A 297 11.46 18.86 -7.02
N ILE A 298 11.08 17.59 -7.19
CA ILE A 298 10.29 16.84 -6.22
C ILE A 298 11.22 15.83 -5.55
N LYS A 299 11.19 15.77 -4.24
CA LYS A 299 12.02 14.87 -3.44
C LYS A 299 11.17 14.27 -2.34
N ASN A 300 11.38 12.99 -2.04
CA ASN A 300 10.85 12.34 -0.84
C ASN A 300 11.96 11.50 -0.18
N ILE A 301 11.63 10.61 0.76
CA ILE A 301 12.64 9.81 1.48
C ILE A 301 13.37 8.79 0.57
N GLN A 302 12.74 8.36 -0.52
CA GLN A 302 13.26 7.34 -1.44
C GLN A 302 13.95 7.97 -2.66
N CYS A 303 13.28 8.93 -3.30
CA CYS A 303 13.65 9.40 -4.63
C CYS A 303 13.74 10.93 -4.73
N LYS A 304 14.31 11.38 -5.84
CA LYS A 304 14.32 12.78 -6.27
C LYS A 304 14.15 12.80 -7.77
N ILE A 305 13.21 13.58 -8.26
CA ILE A 305 13.00 13.84 -9.69
C ILE A 305 13.09 15.34 -9.97
N VAL A 306 13.37 15.65 -11.23
CA VAL A 306 13.42 17.02 -11.73
C VAL A 306 12.56 17.09 -12.98
N LEU A 307 11.67 18.05 -13.01
CA LEU A 307 10.74 18.34 -14.09
C LEU A 307 11.05 19.72 -14.66
N LYS A 308 10.79 19.90 -15.95
CA LYS A 308 10.98 21.16 -16.67
C LYS A 308 9.61 21.71 -17.11
N CYS A 309 9.33 22.93 -16.70
CA CYS A 309 8.22 23.77 -17.16
C CYS A 309 8.77 24.80 -18.15
N ARG A 310 7.99 25.10 -19.19
CA ARG A 310 8.37 26.03 -20.27
C ARG A 310 8.20 27.49 -19.83
N THR A 311 7.18 27.79 -19.03
CA THR A 311 6.83 29.16 -18.62
C THR A 311 6.76 29.32 -17.10
N SER A 312 6.84 30.58 -16.62
CA SER A 312 6.63 30.89 -15.19
C SER A 312 5.24 30.51 -14.74
N LEU A 313 4.25 30.81 -15.58
CA LEU A 313 2.84 30.57 -15.30
C LEU A 313 2.54 29.08 -15.10
N GLU A 314 3.01 28.24 -16.02
CA GLU A 314 2.89 26.79 -15.89
C GLU A 314 3.53 26.31 -14.58
N CYS A 315 4.73 26.81 -14.26
CA CYS A 315 5.43 26.47 -13.03
C CYS A 315 4.62 26.88 -11.78
N GLU A 316 4.06 28.08 -11.76
CA GLU A 316 3.27 28.61 -10.64
C GLU A 316 1.99 27.79 -10.40
N GLU A 317 1.28 27.42 -11.46
CA GLU A 317 0.09 26.56 -11.37
C GLU A 317 0.41 25.17 -10.79
N TRP A 318 1.51 24.56 -11.24
CA TRP A 318 1.97 23.29 -10.67
C TRP A 318 2.36 23.46 -9.21
N MET A 319 3.11 24.52 -8.86
CA MET A 319 3.52 24.80 -7.48
C MET A 319 2.34 25.03 -6.53
N GLN A 320 1.27 25.69 -6.98
CA GLN A 320 0.04 25.87 -6.19
C GLN A 320 -0.60 24.52 -5.85
N ASN A 321 -0.67 23.60 -6.81
CA ASN A 321 -1.22 22.25 -6.59
C ASN A 321 -0.32 21.40 -5.68
N PHE A 322 1.00 21.52 -5.80
CA PHE A 322 1.94 20.88 -4.86
C PHE A 322 1.80 21.44 -3.45
N LYS A 323 1.56 22.75 -3.30
CA LYS A 323 1.31 23.37 -2.00
C LYS A 323 0.06 22.77 -1.35
N MET A 324 -1.04 22.65 -2.10
CA MET A 324 -2.27 21.99 -1.60
C MET A 324 -2.04 20.50 -1.25
N LEU A 325 -1.20 19.79 -2.01
CA LEU A 325 -0.80 18.42 -1.66
C LEU A 325 0.01 18.37 -0.36
N ILE A 326 0.90 19.34 -0.12
CA ILE A 326 1.69 19.41 1.11
C ILE A 326 0.81 19.75 2.33
N GLU A 327 -0.17 20.63 2.12
CA GLU A 327 -1.14 21.10 3.13
C GLU A 327 -2.32 20.12 3.35
N GLN A 328 -2.24 18.91 2.81
CA GLN A 328 -3.24 17.86 3.00
C GLN A 328 -3.49 17.52 4.49
N PRO A 329 -4.71 17.09 4.87
CA PRO A 329 -5.11 16.96 6.28
C PRO A 329 -4.71 15.64 6.95
N TYR A 330 -4.19 14.66 6.22
CA TYR A 330 -3.90 13.31 6.68
C TYR A 330 -2.57 13.14 7.45
N GLY A 331 -1.87 14.23 7.80
CA GLY A 331 -0.78 14.20 8.81
C GLY A 331 0.55 13.55 8.41
N PHE A 332 0.84 13.29 7.13
CA PHE A 332 2.15 12.76 6.69
C PHE A 332 3.27 13.81 6.68
N ILE A 333 2.91 15.09 6.52
CA ILE A 333 3.82 16.24 6.61
C ILE A 333 3.32 17.12 7.75
N GLY A 334 4.22 17.47 8.66
CA GLY A 334 3.93 18.37 9.77
C GLY A 334 5.15 19.22 10.14
N ARG A 335 4.93 20.28 10.93
CA ARG A 335 6.01 21.13 11.48
C ARG A 335 7.00 20.32 12.34
N HIS A 336 6.49 19.28 12.98
CA HIS A 336 7.26 18.36 13.81
C HIS A 336 7.13 16.95 13.23
N ALA A 337 8.10 16.10 13.55
CA ALA A 337 7.98 14.69 13.23
C ALA A 337 6.77 14.10 13.98
N ASN A 338 6.08 13.17 13.32
CA ASN A 338 5.01 12.40 13.95
C ASN A 338 5.56 11.70 15.22
N ARG A 339 4.66 11.41 16.17
CA ARG A 339 5.01 10.73 17.42
C ARG A 339 5.88 9.50 17.12
N PHE A 340 6.93 9.30 17.94
CA PHE A 340 7.96 8.26 17.77
C PHE A 340 8.84 8.37 16.52
N ASN A 341 8.76 9.48 15.77
CA ASN A 341 9.31 9.63 14.42
C ASN A 341 8.76 8.61 13.42
N SER A 342 7.52 8.15 13.60
CA SER A 342 6.86 7.25 12.65
C SER A 342 6.61 7.93 11.31
N TYR A 343 6.54 7.13 10.24
CA TYR A 343 6.01 7.58 8.96
C TYR A 343 4.51 7.93 9.02
N ALA A 344 3.77 7.29 9.92
CA ALA A 344 2.33 7.47 10.09
C ALA A 344 2.01 8.39 11.28
N PRO A 345 0.98 9.25 11.15
CA PRO A 345 0.46 10.04 12.27
C PRO A 345 -0.41 9.18 13.20
N ILE A 346 -0.90 9.78 14.28
CA ILE A 346 -1.94 9.17 15.12
C ILE A 346 -3.27 9.24 14.39
N ARG A 347 -4.00 8.13 14.37
CA ARG A 347 -5.36 8.01 13.85
C ARG A 347 -6.30 7.89 15.04
N GLU A 348 -7.12 8.91 15.25
CA GLU A 348 -8.04 8.97 16.39
C GLU A 348 -9.31 8.17 16.11
N ASN A 349 -9.95 7.68 17.17
CA ASN A 349 -11.27 7.02 17.11
C ASN A 349 -11.36 5.89 16.06
N GLN A 350 -10.30 5.09 15.92
CA GLN A 350 -10.28 3.95 15.03
C GLN A 350 -10.86 2.72 15.73
N ARG A 351 -11.52 1.85 14.96
CA ARG A 351 -11.84 0.51 15.46
C ARG A 351 -10.59 -0.37 15.41
N ALA A 352 -10.37 -1.16 16.46
CA ALA A 352 -9.34 -2.19 16.49
C ALA A 352 -9.79 -3.37 17.38
N HIS A 353 -9.30 -4.56 17.09
CA HIS A 353 -9.56 -5.76 17.90
C HIS A 353 -8.29 -6.59 17.99
N TRP A 354 -7.94 -7.03 19.20
CA TRP A 354 -6.77 -7.87 19.44
C TRP A 354 -7.19 -9.32 19.58
N PHE A 355 -6.33 -10.22 19.16
CA PHE A 355 -6.50 -11.66 19.28
C PHE A 355 -5.40 -12.21 20.15
N ILE A 356 -5.78 -13.14 21.02
CA ILE A 356 -4.83 -14.00 21.71
C ILE A 356 -4.92 -15.35 21.01
N ASN A 357 -3.79 -15.83 20.52
CA ASN A 357 -3.64 -17.04 19.74
C ASN A 357 -4.27 -16.99 18.33
N GLY A 358 -4.06 -18.07 17.58
CA GLY A 358 -4.34 -18.19 16.16
C GLY A 358 -5.78 -18.52 15.83
N LYS A 359 -6.51 -19.25 16.68
CA LYS A 359 -7.87 -19.73 16.37
C LYS A 359 -8.83 -18.63 15.88
N SER A 360 -9.09 -17.62 16.72
CA SER A 360 -10.01 -16.52 16.38
C SER A 360 -9.43 -15.60 15.31
N TYR A 361 -8.11 -15.42 15.31
CA TYR A 361 -7.40 -14.63 14.31
C TYR A 361 -7.54 -15.23 12.90
N MET A 362 -7.17 -16.50 12.71
CA MET A 362 -7.19 -17.21 11.43
C MET A 362 -8.62 -17.28 10.86
N LYS A 363 -9.61 -17.50 11.74
CA LYS A 363 -11.03 -17.46 11.38
C LYS A 363 -11.46 -16.08 10.88
N ALA A 364 -11.02 -15.02 11.55
CA ALA A 364 -11.31 -13.65 11.14
C ALA A 364 -10.63 -13.29 9.79
N VAL A 365 -9.39 -13.74 9.57
CA VAL A 365 -8.68 -13.60 8.28
C VAL A 365 -9.41 -14.36 7.18
N ALA A 366 -9.86 -15.60 7.41
CA ALA A 366 -10.60 -16.38 6.43
C ALA A 366 -11.90 -15.69 5.99
N ARG A 367 -12.68 -15.18 6.95
CA ARG A 367 -13.90 -14.41 6.69
C ARG A 367 -13.60 -13.11 5.92
N ALA A 368 -12.48 -12.46 6.22
CA ALA A 368 -12.04 -11.27 5.50
C ALA A 368 -11.62 -11.55 4.06
N LEU A 369 -10.92 -12.66 3.81
CA LEU A 369 -10.63 -13.14 2.46
C LEU A 369 -11.92 -13.31 1.65
N LEU A 370 -12.87 -14.08 2.18
CA LEU A 370 -14.13 -14.41 1.49
C LEU A 370 -15.03 -13.20 1.14
N THR A 371 -14.79 -12.07 1.78
CA THR A 371 -15.56 -10.83 1.61
C THR A 371 -14.79 -9.73 0.89
N ALA A 372 -13.51 -9.93 0.61
CA ALA A 372 -12.65 -9.02 -0.14
C ALA A 372 -13.17 -8.80 -1.58
N LYS A 373 -12.97 -7.58 -2.12
CA LYS A 373 -13.47 -7.21 -3.45
C LYS A 373 -12.48 -6.48 -4.33
N GLU A 374 -11.46 -5.85 -3.77
CA GLU A 374 -10.52 -5.11 -4.62
C GLU A 374 -9.14 -5.66 -4.52
N GLU A 375 -8.50 -5.57 -3.36
CA GLU A 375 -7.09 -5.91 -3.23
C GLU A 375 -6.87 -6.71 -1.94
N VAL A 376 -5.95 -7.67 -2.02
CA VAL A 376 -5.42 -8.40 -0.86
C VAL A 376 -3.90 -8.30 -0.89
N PHE A 377 -3.32 -7.74 0.17
CA PHE A 377 -1.87 -7.66 0.36
C PHE A 377 -1.45 -8.61 1.47
N ILE A 378 -0.47 -9.46 1.21
CA ILE A 378 0.07 -10.40 2.20
C ILE A 378 1.57 -10.18 2.26
N THR A 379 2.11 -9.86 3.44
CA THR A 379 3.54 -10.06 3.70
C THR A 379 3.71 -11.20 4.66
N ASP A 380 4.70 -12.05 4.44
CA ASP A 380 4.99 -13.12 5.38
C ASP A 380 6.50 -13.41 5.41
N TRP A 381 6.97 -13.87 6.57
CA TRP A 381 8.29 -14.47 6.69
C TRP A 381 8.27 -15.93 6.22
N TRP A 382 7.19 -16.66 6.52
CA TRP A 382 6.91 -18.02 6.03
C TRP A 382 5.41 -18.22 5.83
N LEU A 383 4.99 -18.26 4.56
CA LEU A 383 3.62 -18.58 4.19
C LEU A 383 3.47 -20.07 3.83
N SER A 384 2.62 -20.80 4.54
CA SER A 384 2.24 -22.18 4.22
C SER A 384 0.89 -22.19 3.49
N PRO A 385 0.84 -22.41 2.16
CA PRO A 385 -0.40 -22.33 1.41
C PRO A 385 -1.48 -23.32 1.87
N GLU A 386 -1.07 -24.48 2.38
CA GLU A 386 -1.96 -25.58 2.69
C GLU A 386 -2.57 -25.53 4.10
N ILE A 387 -2.25 -24.49 4.88
CA ILE A 387 -2.76 -24.25 6.23
C ILE A 387 -4.28 -24.09 6.25
N LEU A 388 -4.95 -24.71 7.22
CA LEU A 388 -6.40 -24.59 7.43
C LEU A 388 -6.70 -23.37 8.31
N MET A 389 -7.44 -22.40 7.76
CA MET A 389 -7.73 -21.15 8.46
C MET A 389 -8.88 -21.25 9.49
N ILE A 390 -9.72 -22.29 9.39
CA ILE A 390 -10.82 -22.56 10.32
C ILE A 390 -10.75 -24.03 10.72
N ARG A 391 -10.87 -24.33 12.02
CA ARG A 391 -10.71 -25.67 12.60
C ARG A 391 -11.66 -25.88 13.79
N PRO A 392 -11.99 -27.15 14.15
CA PRO A 392 -11.78 -28.36 13.35
C PRO A 392 -12.69 -28.37 12.12
N THR A 393 -12.16 -28.79 10.96
CA THR A 393 -12.97 -29.06 9.77
C THR A 393 -12.19 -29.97 8.82
N GLU A 394 -12.90 -30.86 8.12
CA GLU A 394 -12.36 -31.57 6.95
C GLU A 394 -12.60 -30.79 5.65
N ASP A 395 -13.29 -29.65 5.73
CA ASP A 395 -13.59 -28.80 4.58
C ASP A 395 -12.35 -28.05 4.11
N GLU A 396 -11.71 -28.60 3.07
CA GLU A 396 -10.54 -28.00 2.44
C GLU A 396 -10.81 -26.63 1.80
N THR A 397 -12.06 -26.19 1.64
CA THR A 397 -12.35 -24.84 1.13
C THR A 397 -11.81 -23.73 2.03
N TYR A 398 -11.59 -24.02 3.32
CA TYR A 398 -10.97 -23.10 4.27
C TYR A 398 -9.44 -23.18 4.33
N ARG A 399 -8.80 -23.95 3.45
CA ARG A 399 -7.34 -23.88 3.26
C ARG A 399 -6.95 -22.54 2.63
N LEU A 400 -5.83 -21.97 3.05
CA LEU A 400 -5.42 -20.63 2.62
C LEU A 400 -5.29 -20.52 1.09
N ASP A 401 -4.66 -21.49 0.44
CA ASP A 401 -4.56 -21.58 -1.02
C ASP A 401 -5.93 -21.63 -1.70
N ASN A 402 -6.86 -22.42 -1.19
CA ASN A 402 -8.22 -22.54 -1.71
C ASN A 402 -9.05 -21.26 -1.48
N LEU A 403 -8.90 -20.61 -0.33
CA LEU A 403 -9.50 -19.30 -0.04
C LEU A 403 -8.98 -18.25 -1.02
N LEU A 404 -7.66 -18.14 -1.16
CA LEU A 404 -7.02 -17.21 -2.10
C LEU A 404 -7.42 -17.51 -3.55
N ALA A 405 -7.52 -18.78 -3.93
CA ALA A 405 -7.99 -19.20 -5.24
C ALA A 405 -9.45 -18.80 -5.48
N THR A 406 -10.31 -18.99 -4.49
CA THR A 406 -11.73 -18.63 -4.53
C THR A 406 -11.87 -17.12 -4.67
N VAL A 407 -11.09 -16.37 -3.90
CA VAL A 407 -11.06 -14.91 -3.94
C VAL A 407 -10.54 -14.40 -5.29
N ALA A 408 -9.44 -14.96 -5.81
CA ALA A 408 -8.86 -14.57 -7.09
C ALA A 408 -9.76 -14.89 -8.28
N ARG A 409 -10.53 -16.00 -8.23
CA ARG A 409 -11.50 -16.38 -9.28
C ARG A 409 -12.86 -15.72 -9.10
N SER A 410 -13.10 -15.09 -7.97
CA SER A 410 -14.37 -14.43 -7.70
C SER A 410 -14.47 -13.21 -8.59
N ASP A 411 -15.52 -13.21 -9.38
CA ASP A 411 -16.25 -12.06 -9.93
C ASP A 411 -16.20 -10.75 -9.10
N ARG A 412 -16.13 -10.87 -7.78
CA ARG A 412 -16.10 -9.73 -6.86
C ARG A 412 -14.73 -9.09 -6.77
N MET A 413 -13.64 -9.83 -7.04
CA MET A 413 -12.25 -9.36 -6.92
C MET A 413 -11.84 -8.64 -8.19
N LYS A 414 -11.83 -7.30 -8.13
CA LYS A 414 -11.60 -6.45 -9.30
C LYS A 414 -10.13 -6.12 -9.57
N THR A 415 -9.20 -6.40 -8.63
CA THR A 415 -7.78 -5.99 -8.75
C THR A 415 -6.82 -6.83 -7.90
N ALA A 416 -6.22 -7.87 -8.47
CA ALA A 416 -4.95 -8.49 -8.09
C ALA A 416 -4.68 -8.91 -6.61
N LEU A 417 -4.16 -10.13 -6.46
CA LEU A 417 -3.57 -10.64 -5.22
C LEU A 417 -2.06 -10.32 -5.22
N HIS A 418 -1.57 -9.68 -4.15
CA HIS A 418 -0.14 -9.37 -4.01
C HIS A 418 0.45 -10.02 -2.75
N SER A 419 1.42 -10.90 -2.95
CA SER A 419 2.16 -11.53 -1.86
C SER A 419 3.64 -11.17 -1.91
N LEU A 420 4.20 -10.79 -0.76
CA LEU A 420 5.62 -10.59 -0.54
C LEU A 420 6.10 -11.59 0.52
N SER A 421 6.69 -12.70 0.07
CA SER A 421 7.50 -13.57 0.92
C SER A 421 8.94 -13.05 0.97
N GLN A 422 9.52 -12.89 2.16
CA GLN A 422 10.96 -12.59 2.25
C GLN A 422 11.78 -13.79 1.78
N ILE A 423 12.36 -13.70 0.58
CA ILE A 423 13.38 -14.66 0.12
C ILE A 423 14.70 -14.29 0.81
N ASN A 424 15.10 -15.06 1.84
CA ASN A 424 16.46 -15.01 2.38
C ASN A 424 17.41 -15.66 1.36
N GLU A 425 17.98 -14.86 0.46
CA GLU A 425 18.95 -15.32 -0.55
C GLU A 425 20.36 -15.61 0.03
N ASP A 426 20.64 -15.31 1.31
CA ASP A 426 22.02 -15.24 1.85
C ASP A 426 22.31 -16.14 3.08
N THR A 427 21.74 -17.34 3.16
CA THR A 427 22.24 -18.36 4.10
C THR A 427 22.31 -19.75 3.46
N GLU A 428 23.51 -20.14 3.00
CA GLU A 428 23.93 -21.53 2.75
C GLU A 428 23.87 -22.43 4.02
N SER A 429 22.95 -22.18 4.96
CA SER A 429 22.80 -23.00 6.15
C SER A 429 21.37 -23.29 6.59
N LEU A 430 20.34 -22.86 5.87
CA LEU A 430 18.95 -23.33 6.00
C LEU A 430 18.24 -23.05 4.68
N ASP A 431 18.40 -23.96 3.72
CA ASP A 431 17.77 -23.89 2.40
C ASP A 431 16.29 -24.29 2.54
N LEU A 432 15.48 -23.41 3.14
CA LEU A 432 14.02 -23.52 3.25
C LEU A 432 13.37 -22.87 2.01
N THR A 433 13.45 -23.64 0.92
CA THR A 433 12.57 -23.79 -0.27
C THR A 433 11.60 -22.70 -0.75
N SER A 434 11.76 -21.40 -0.48
CA SER A 434 10.90 -20.38 -1.13
C SER A 434 11.17 -20.16 -2.62
N THR A 435 12.24 -20.73 -3.18
CA THR A 435 12.73 -20.36 -4.52
C THR A 435 12.01 -21.02 -5.70
N ASN A 436 11.46 -22.23 -5.54
CA ASN A 436 10.81 -22.92 -6.67
C ASN A 436 9.28 -23.04 -6.52
N GLU A 437 8.74 -23.42 -5.37
CA GLU A 437 7.29 -23.67 -5.24
C GLU A 437 6.48 -22.37 -5.11
N THR A 438 6.93 -21.40 -4.31
CA THR A 438 6.30 -20.06 -4.20
C THR A 438 6.34 -19.30 -5.52
N GLN A 439 7.40 -19.46 -6.33
CA GLN A 439 7.50 -18.86 -7.67
C GLN A 439 6.61 -19.54 -8.70
N ILE A 440 6.42 -20.86 -8.63
CA ILE A 440 5.55 -21.59 -9.55
C ILE A 440 4.08 -21.26 -9.26
N TYR A 441 3.70 -21.18 -7.98
CA TYR A 441 2.36 -20.75 -7.61
C TYR A 441 2.15 -19.27 -7.94
N SER A 442 3.02 -18.34 -7.52
CA SER A 442 2.86 -16.90 -7.82
C SER A 442 2.75 -16.59 -9.32
N LYS A 443 3.51 -17.29 -10.19
CA LYS A 443 3.40 -17.17 -11.66
C LYS A 443 2.13 -17.82 -12.23
N SER A 444 1.61 -18.88 -11.61
CA SER A 444 0.36 -19.53 -12.04
C SER A 444 -0.87 -18.66 -11.72
N TRP A 445 -0.84 -17.88 -10.64
CA TRP A 445 -1.98 -17.06 -10.19
C TRP A 445 -2.23 -15.82 -11.05
N THR A 446 -1.19 -15.23 -11.65
CA THR A 446 -1.31 -14.00 -12.47
C THR A 446 -1.86 -14.23 -13.89
N THR A 447 -1.94 -15.48 -14.36
CA THR A 447 -2.10 -15.77 -15.80
C THR A 447 -3.55 -16.10 -16.23
N LYS A 448 -4.54 -16.15 -15.34
CA LYS A 448 -5.93 -16.49 -15.71
C LYS A 448 -6.96 -15.62 -15.00
N LEU A 449 -7.29 -14.48 -15.61
CA LEU A 449 -8.48 -13.72 -15.25
C LEU A 449 -9.12 -13.15 -16.53
N ASP A 450 -9.96 -13.96 -17.17
CA ASP A 450 -10.83 -13.54 -18.26
C ASP A 450 -12.23 -14.07 -18.01
N GLN A 451 -13.18 -13.13 -17.99
CA GLN A 451 -14.64 -13.24 -18.11
C GLN A 451 -15.50 -13.31 -16.83
N LEU A 452 -16.48 -12.38 -16.83
CA LEU A 452 -17.66 -12.20 -15.97
C LEU A 452 -17.31 -11.55 -14.61
N THR A 453 -18.14 -10.72 -13.95
CA THR A 453 -19.61 -10.49 -13.94
C THR A 453 -19.98 -9.06 -13.46
N SER A 454 -21.30 -8.79 -13.44
CA SER A 454 -22.01 -7.80 -12.64
C SER A 454 -22.35 -8.25 -11.20
N ALA A 455 -22.42 -7.25 -10.31
CA ALA A 455 -23.15 -7.12 -9.03
C ALA A 455 -22.41 -7.26 -7.67
N SER A 456 -22.58 -6.18 -6.85
CA SER A 456 -22.95 -6.17 -5.40
C SER A 456 -21.96 -5.60 -4.36
N LYS A 457 -22.41 -4.46 -3.77
CA LYS A 457 -22.23 -3.87 -2.41
C LYS A 457 -20.82 -3.53 -1.91
N THR A 458 -20.68 -2.47 -1.11
CA THR A 458 -19.41 -1.89 -0.63
C THR A 458 -19.19 -2.09 0.86
N LYS A 459 -17.91 -2.15 1.27
CA LYS A 459 -17.46 -2.61 2.59
C LYS A 459 -16.24 -1.78 3.04
N PRO A 460 -15.89 -1.76 4.33
CA PRO A 460 -14.76 -0.99 4.86
C PRO A 460 -13.41 -1.66 4.58
N ASP A 461 -12.33 -0.87 4.67
CA ASP A 461 -10.95 -1.38 4.61
C ASP A 461 -10.54 -2.04 5.93
N ILE A 462 -9.92 -3.21 5.85
CA ILE A 462 -9.61 -4.06 7.02
C ILE A 462 -8.19 -4.59 6.87
N ILE A 463 -7.35 -4.46 7.89
CA ILE A 463 -6.00 -5.04 7.85
C ILE A 463 -5.70 -5.77 9.14
N PHE A 464 -5.31 -7.02 8.97
CA PHE A 464 -4.80 -7.90 10.01
C PHE A 464 -3.29 -7.76 10.07
N ILE A 465 -2.76 -7.64 11.28
CA ILE A 465 -1.34 -7.60 11.56
C ILE A 465 -1.10 -8.68 12.62
N THR A 466 -0.26 -9.66 12.34
CA THR A 466 0.17 -10.68 13.30
C THR A 466 1.68 -10.88 13.22
N GLU A 467 2.30 -11.54 14.19
CA GLU A 467 3.64 -12.15 14.07
C GLU A 467 3.56 -13.69 13.99
N SER A 468 2.37 -14.28 13.78
CA SER A 468 2.14 -15.70 14.09
C SER A 468 2.02 -16.67 12.90
N GLN A 469 2.60 -17.86 13.10
CA GLN A 469 2.05 -19.13 12.65
C GLN A 469 1.18 -19.73 13.79
N ASP A 470 0.29 -20.67 13.44
CA ASP A 470 -0.83 -21.22 14.23
C ASP A 470 -0.69 -21.32 15.76
N SER A 471 -1.79 -21.06 16.50
CA SER A 471 -1.89 -21.33 17.96
C SER A 471 -3.29 -21.72 18.47
N ASP A 472 -3.26 -22.72 19.37
CA ASP A 472 -4.22 -23.45 20.23
C ASP A 472 -5.76 -23.45 20.07
N ASP A 473 -6.28 -24.65 20.35
CA ASP A 473 -7.66 -25.06 20.57
C ASP A 473 -7.81 -25.63 21.99
N SER A 474 -8.73 -25.09 22.79
CA SER A 474 -9.22 -25.72 24.02
C SER A 474 -10.54 -26.44 23.73
N ASP A 475 -10.58 -27.75 23.95
CA ASP A 475 -11.84 -28.47 24.13
C ASP A 475 -12.46 -28.02 25.45
N SER A 476 -13.54 -27.25 25.37
CA SER A 476 -14.54 -27.25 26.42
C SER A 476 -15.86 -27.64 25.78
N ASP A 477 -16.16 -28.94 25.87
CA ASP A 477 -17.53 -29.43 25.75
C ASP A 477 -18.45 -28.55 26.61
N GLU A 478 -19.63 -28.28 26.08
CA GLU A 478 -20.67 -27.51 26.74
C GLU A 478 -20.88 -27.98 28.19
N SER A 479 -20.99 -27.01 29.10
CA SER A 479 -21.24 -27.09 30.54
C SER A 479 -20.02 -27.40 31.43
N PHE A 480 -19.41 -26.34 31.99
CA PHE A 480 -19.34 -26.04 33.43
C PHE A 480 -18.39 -24.85 33.69
N ASP A 481 -18.92 -23.82 34.35
CA ASP A 481 -18.30 -22.67 35.03
C ASP A 481 -17.12 -21.90 34.40
N GLU A 482 -17.40 -20.62 34.19
CA GLU A 482 -16.45 -19.52 34.10
C GLU A 482 -15.37 -19.61 35.20
N GLN A 483 -14.12 -19.32 34.82
CA GLN A 483 -12.88 -19.34 35.64
C GLN A 483 -12.10 -20.66 35.62
N GLN A 484 -11.46 -20.99 34.48
CA GLN A 484 -10.25 -21.80 34.51
C GLN A 484 -9.29 -21.42 33.36
N SER A 485 -8.20 -20.77 33.76
CA SER A 485 -6.83 -20.83 33.23
C SER A 485 -6.62 -21.20 31.74
N VAL A 486 -6.03 -20.24 31.03
CA VAL A 486 -5.26 -20.41 29.78
C VAL A 486 -4.18 -21.48 30.01
N ALA A 487 -4.52 -22.74 29.81
CA ALA A 487 -3.60 -23.86 29.91
C ALA A 487 -3.19 -24.25 28.49
N CYS A 488 -1.89 -24.10 28.16
CA CYS A 488 -1.26 -24.80 27.05
C CYS A 488 -1.37 -26.30 27.36
N ILE A 489 -2.37 -26.98 26.81
CA ILE A 489 -2.54 -28.42 27.01
C ILE A 489 -1.81 -29.13 25.87
N MET A 490 -0.94 -30.07 26.25
CA MET A 490 -0.28 -30.99 25.33
C MET A 490 -1.33 -31.97 24.77
N ILE A 491 -2.05 -31.59 23.72
CA ILE A 491 -3.11 -32.44 23.15
C ILE A 491 -2.48 -33.59 22.36
N SER A 492 -2.82 -34.82 22.76
CA SER A 492 -2.60 -36.00 21.92
C SER A 492 -3.71 -36.07 20.87
N ASP A 493 -3.46 -35.51 19.69
CA ASP A 493 -4.39 -35.46 18.55
C ASP A 493 -4.49 -36.82 17.83
N ASN A 494 -4.93 -37.84 18.58
CA ASN A 494 -4.90 -39.25 18.17
C ASN A 494 -6.20 -39.73 17.49
N ASP A 495 -7.32 -39.01 17.64
CA ASP A 495 -8.58 -39.37 16.97
C ASP A 495 -8.55 -38.90 15.51
N ARG A 496 -8.93 -39.77 14.57
CA ARG A 496 -8.89 -39.46 13.13
C ARG A 496 -10.04 -38.56 12.68
N ARG A 497 -11.15 -38.47 13.43
CA ARG A 497 -12.37 -37.78 12.99
C ARG A 497 -12.42 -36.29 13.36
N HIS A 498 -11.50 -35.82 14.21
CA HIS A 498 -11.51 -34.46 14.76
C HIS A 498 -10.09 -33.89 14.90
N ARG A 499 -9.22 -34.10 13.91
CA ARG A 499 -7.83 -33.60 13.98
C ARG A 499 -7.77 -32.09 13.82
N LEU A 500 -7.13 -31.42 14.76
CA LEU A 500 -6.97 -29.97 14.78
C LEU A 500 -5.70 -29.52 14.03
N PHE A 501 -4.67 -30.37 14.00
CA PHE A 501 -3.42 -30.07 13.30
C PHE A 501 -3.15 -31.20 12.31
N ILE A 502 -3.23 -30.95 11.00
CA ILE A 502 -3.12 -32.01 9.99
C ILE A 502 -1.70 -32.07 9.41
N GLY A 503 -1.12 -33.27 9.36
CA GLY A 503 0.20 -33.50 8.77
C GLY A 503 1.28 -32.64 9.43
N LYS A 504 1.94 -31.81 8.63
CA LYS A 504 3.05 -30.95 9.05
C LYS A 504 2.66 -29.81 9.97
N ASP A 505 1.37 -29.50 10.07
CA ASP A 505 0.84 -28.56 11.04
C ASP A 505 0.99 -29.08 12.49
N TYR A 506 1.12 -30.40 12.67
CA TYR A 506 1.53 -30.98 13.95
C TYR A 506 3.05 -30.96 14.06
N ALA A 507 3.57 -29.90 14.68
CA ALA A 507 5.00 -29.63 14.78
C ALA A 507 5.51 -29.53 16.22
N ASN A 508 6.79 -29.87 16.40
CA ASN A 508 7.55 -29.61 17.61
C ASN A 508 9.01 -29.34 17.21
N ASP A 509 9.36 -28.06 17.13
CA ASP A 509 10.67 -27.60 16.65
C ASP A 509 11.83 -28.06 17.55
N TYR A 510 11.60 -28.38 18.83
CA TYR A 510 12.68 -28.91 19.67
C TYR A 510 13.07 -30.34 19.32
N GLU A 511 12.12 -31.13 18.82
CA GLU A 511 12.32 -32.53 18.51
C GLU A 511 12.83 -32.71 17.08
N LYS A 512 12.17 -32.04 16.14
CA LYS A 512 12.52 -32.11 14.74
C LYS A 512 12.04 -30.85 14.02
N GLY A 513 13.01 -30.11 13.48
CA GLY A 513 12.73 -29.01 12.58
C GLY A 513 11.88 -29.41 11.39
N PHE A 514 11.18 -28.42 10.82
CA PHE A 514 10.42 -28.61 9.59
C PHE A 514 11.33 -29.15 8.46
N GLU A 515 11.09 -30.41 8.06
CA GLU A 515 11.66 -30.97 6.83
C GLU A 515 10.82 -30.54 5.61
N LYS A 516 11.51 -30.17 4.51
CA LYS A 516 11.02 -29.71 3.18
C LYS A 516 9.49 -29.72 3.00
N ALA A 517 8.86 -28.62 2.57
CA ALA A 517 7.41 -28.44 2.40
C ALA A 517 6.64 -29.50 1.56
N VAL A 518 7.30 -30.47 0.93
CA VAL A 518 6.70 -31.56 0.15
C VAL A 518 5.88 -32.52 1.03
N ALA A 519 4.67 -32.88 0.61
CA ALA A 519 3.71 -33.73 1.36
C ALA A 519 3.18 -33.09 2.66
N PRO A 520 2.34 -32.04 2.55
CA PRO A 520 1.87 -31.25 3.70
C PRO A 520 1.00 -32.05 4.69
N TYR A 521 0.37 -33.14 4.24
CA TYR A 521 -0.52 -33.98 5.04
C TYR A 521 0.21 -35.14 5.77
N GLU A 522 1.51 -35.28 5.57
CA GLU A 522 2.31 -36.29 6.26
C GLU A 522 2.88 -35.69 7.56
N ASP A 523 2.76 -36.45 8.65
CA ASP A 523 3.28 -36.03 9.96
C ASP A 523 4.81 -36.05 9.97
N ASN A 524 5.43 -34.99 10.49
CA ASN A 524 6.88 -34.92 10.65
C ASN A 524 7.39 -35.66 11.91
N ILE A 525 6.52 -35.83 12.90
CA ILE A 525 6.79 -36.41 14.22
C ILE A 525 5.69 -37.39 14.61
N ASP A 526 6.01 -38.41 15.41
CA ASP A 526 5.04 -39.40 15.86
C ASP A 526 4.17 -38.84 16.99
N ARG A 527 2.92 -38.47 16.64
CA ARG A 527 1.90 -37.93 17.56
C ARG A 527 1.62 -38.80 18.79
N LYS A 528 1.93 -40.10 18.73
CA LYS A 528 1.72 -41.02 19.87
C LYS A 528 2.77 -40.87 20.96
N HIS A 529 3.97 -40.42 20.60
CA HIS A 529 5.13 -40.37 21.49
C HIS A 529 5.63 -38.95 21.71
N VAL A 530 5.44 -38.07 20.72
CA VAL A 530 5.91 -36.70 20.74
C VAL A 530 4.70 -35.77 20.75
N PRO A 531 4.48 -35.02 21.84
CA PRO A 531 3.47 -33.98 21.85
C PRO A 531 3.90 -32.82 20.93
N ARG A 532 2.93 -32.17 20.28
CA ARG A 532 3.19 -30.91 19.57
C ARG A 532 3.69 -29.85 20.54
N MET A 533 4.44 -28.88 20.03
CA MET A 533 4.78 -27.67 20.78
C MET A 533 3.60 -26.68 20.67
N PRO A 534 2.95 -26.30 21.78
CA PRO A 534 1.98 -25.24 21.78
C PRO A 534 2.62 -23.93 21.30
N TRP A 535 1.82 -23.15 20.58
CA TRP A 535 2.19 -21.82 20.15
C TRP A 535 1.26 -20.85 20.87
N HIS A 536 1.82 -19.73 21.28
CA HIS A 536 1.09 -18.67 21.98
C HIS A 536 1.57 -17.34 21.40
N ASP A 537 0.63 -16.52 20.94
CA ASP A 537 0.90 -15.31 20.16
C ASP A 537 -0.20 -14.25 20.33
N GLU A 538 0.12 -13.02 19.91
CA GLU A 538 -0.78 -11.87 19.93
C GLU A 538 -0.91 -11.26 18.53
N ALA A 539 -2.14 -10.96 18.11
CA ALA A 539 -2.41 -10.31 16.82
C ALA A 539 -3.39 -9.14 16.98
N LEU A 540 -3.46 -8.27 15.97
CA LEU A 540 -4.35 -7.12 15.96
C LEU A 540 -4.96 -6.94 14.57
N VAL A 541 -6.25 -6.62 14.51
CA VAL A 541 -6.89 -6.04 13.34
C VAL A 541 -7.13 -4.55 13.57
N VAL A 542 -6.78 -3.74 12.58
CA VAL A 542 -7.08 -2.31 12.53
C VAL A 542 -7.89 -1.99 11.29
N PHE A 543 -8.75 -1.00 11.42
CA PHE A 543 -9.64 -0.59 10.34
C PHE A 543 -9.42 0.87 9.94
N GLY A 544 -10.01 1.27 8.81
CA GLY A 544 -10.06 2.68 8.41
C GLY A 544 -8.69 3.28 8.08
N GLN A 545 -8.36 4.44 8.65
CA GLN A 545 -7.12 5.15 8.32
C GLN A 545 -5.87 4.39 8.81
N GLY A 546 -5.98 3.68 9.94
CA GLY A 546 -4.89 2.82 10.42
C GLY A 546 -4.58 1.70 9.43
N ALA A 547 -5.61 1.10 8.85
CA ALA A 547 -5.47 0.16 7.74
C ALA A 547 -4.78 0.84 6.53
N ARG A 548 -5.23 2.01 6.10
CA ARG A 548 -4.59 2.72 4.97
C ARG A 548 -3.09 2.98 5.18
N ASP A 549 -2.67 3.22 6.42
CA ASP A 549 -1.26 3.40 6.76
C ASP A 549 -0.46 2.11 6.56
N VAL A 550 -0.96 0.95 7.02
CA VAL A 550 -0.30 -0.35 6.79
C VAL A 550 -0.25 -0.69 5.30
N ALA A 551 -1.35 -0.52 4.56
CA ALA A 551 -1.36 -0.70 3.10
C ALA A 551 -0.33 0.20 2.40
N ARG A 552 -0.16 1.45 2.86
CA ARG A 552 0.87 2.37 2.36
C ARG A 552 2.28 1.81 2.61
N HIS A 553 2.52 1.15 3.75
CA HIS A 553 3.79 0.47 3.99
C HIS A 553 4.05 -0.67 3.00
N PHE A 554 3.05 -1.51 2.74
CA PHE A 554 3.12 -2.58 1.74
C PHE A 554 3.46 -2.03 0.35
N ILE A 555 2.68 -1.05 -0.11
CA ILE A 555 2.86 -0.39 -1.42
C ILE A 555 4.27 0.18 -1.56
N GLN A 556 4.80 0.79 -0.50
CA GLN A 556 6.17 1.32 -0.48
C GLN A 556 7.21 0.22 -0.70
N ARG A 557 7.06 -0.94 -0.06
CA ARG A 557 7.97 -2.08 -0.19
C ARG A 557 7.84 -2.74 -1.56
N TRP A 558 6.61 -3.01 -1.99
CA TRP A 558 6.30 -3.60 -3.29
C TRP A 558 6.92 -2.81 -4.45
N ASN A 559 6.70 -1.49 -4.48
CA ASN A 559 7.16 -0.66 -5.58
C ASN A 559 8.70 -0.59 -5.65
N ILE A 560 9.39 -0.63 -4.51
CA ILE A 560 10.86 -0.70 -4.50
C ILE A 560 11.33 -2.08 -4.96
N HIS A 561 10.70 -3.15 -4.49
CA HIS A 561 11.04 -4.50 -4.91
C HIS A 561 10.84 -4.69 -6.43
N LYS A 562 9.74 -4.17 -6.97
CA LYS A 562 9.52 -4.10 -8.42
C LYS A 562 10.67 -3.37 -9.11
N CYS A 563 11.09 -2.20 -8.62
CA CYS A 563 12.21 -1.48 -9.21
C CYS A 563 13.55 -2.22 -9.14
N GLU A 564 13.81 -2.97 -8.07
CA GLU A 564 15.10 -3.63 -7.84
C GLU A 564 15.22 -4.99 -8.53
N LYS A 565 14.15 -5.80 -8.52
CA LYS A 565 14.18 -7.18 -9.04
C LYS A 565 13.37 -7.38 -10.32
N ASN A 566 12.23 -6.70 -10.49
CA ASN A 566 11.22 -7.02 -11.52
C ASN A 566 10.84 -5.81 -12.40
N LEU A 567 11.78 -4.89 -12.67
CA LEU A 567 11.46 -3.61 -13.29
C LEU A 567 10.82 -3.74 -14.69
N ASN A 568 11.25 -4.74 -15.46
CA ASN A 568 10.79 -4.99 -16.82
C ASN A 568 9.80 -6.17 -16.89
N ASP A 569 9.29 -6.65 -15.75
CA ASP A 569 8.31 -7.73 -15.71
C ASP A 569 6.92 -7.13 -15.57
N ASP A 570 6.19 -7.10 -16.68
CA ASP A 570 4.86 -6.50 -16.79
C ASP A 570 3.80 -7.29 -16.00
N SER A 571 4.11 -8.51 -15.52
CA SER A 571 3.22 -9.27 -14.64
C SER A 571 3.11 -8.66 -13.23
N TYR A 572 4.04 -7.76 -12.86
CA TYR A 572 4.01 -7.04 -11.60
C TYR A 572 3.72 -5.56 -11.85
N SER A 573 2.54 -5.06 -11.47
CA SER A 573 2.20 -3.64 -11.60
C SER A 573 2.77 -2.78 -10.46
N PHE A 574 2.92 -1.47 -10.68
CA PHE A 574 3.15 -0.54 -9.57
C PHE A 574 1.83 -0.35 -8.81
N LEU A 575 1.89 -0.40 -7.48
CA LEU A 575 0.73 -0.20 -6.63
C LEU A 575 0.56 1.27 -6.25
N LEU A 576 -0.69 1.71 -6.15
CA LEU A 576 -1.05 3.09 -5.84
C LEU A 576 -1.83 3.14 -4.52
N PRO A 577 -1.51 4.09 -3.61
CA PRO A 577 -2.33 4.29 -2.42
C PRO A 577 -3.74 4.72 -2.81
N LYS A 578 -4.73 4.06 -2.22
CA LYS A 578 -6.13 4.47 -2.33
C LYS A 578 -6.43 5.65 -1.37
N SER A 579 -7.48 6.42 -1.63
CA SER A 579 -7.76 7.68 -0.93
C SER A 579 -8.16 7.48 0.54
N TYR A 580 -7.72 8.42 1.38
CA TYR A 580 -8.14 8.49 2.79
C TYR A 580 -9.49 9.18 2.96
N SER A 581 -10.01 9.86 1.93
CA SER A 581 -11.33 10.51 1.96
C SER A 581 -12.49 9.53 1.69
N ASP A 582 -12.20 8.38 1.07
CA ASP A 582 -13.21 7.42 0.61
C ASP A 582 -13.46 6.31 1.64
N ILE A 583 -12.91 6.43 2.84
CA ILE A 583 -13.10 5.47 3.93
C ILE A 583 -14.55 5.59 4.39
N GLU A 584 -15.34 4.53 4.20
CA GLU A 584 -16.68 4.45 4.80
C GLU A 584 -16.54 4.45 6.32
N ASP A 585 -17.33 5.29 7.00
CA ASP A 585 -17.45 5.23 8.45
C ASP A 585 -17.90 3.82 8.84
N LEU A 586 -17.06 3.11 9.58
CA LEU A 586 -17.37 1.82 10.22
C LEU A 586 -18.45 1.92 11.30
N THR A 587 -19.25 2.99 11.32
CA THR A 587 -20.36 3.19 12.26
C THR A 587 -21.48 2.19 12.05
N VAL A 588 -21.53 1.51 10.89
CA VAL A 588 -22.46 0.41 10.59
C VAL A 588 -21.77 -0.92 10.90
N ASP A 589 -22.45 -1.84 11.59
CA ASP A 589 -22.01 -3.13 12.16
C ASP A 589 -21.36 -4.16 11.19
N ASN A 590 -20.77 -3.73 10.08
CA ASN A 590 -20.11 -4.59 9.07
C ASN A 590 -18.96 -5.42 9.65
N TRP A 591 -18.37 -5.02 10.78
CA TRP A 591 -17.35 -5.81 11.49
C TRP A 591 -17.85 -7.21 11.89
N ARG A 592 -19.16 -7.40 12.09
CA ARG A 592 -19.79 -8.69 12.43
C ARG A 592 -19.65 -9.75 11.35
N GLU A 593 -19.31 -9.36 10.12
CA GLU A 593 -19.03 -10.33 9.05
C GLU A 593 -17.67 -11.03 9.24
N PHE A 594 -16.79 -10.47 10.06
CA PHE A 594 -15.39 -10.87 10.19
C PHE A 594 -15.06 -11.30 11.62
N LEU A 595 -15.54 -10.53 12.59
CA LEU A 595 -15.27 -10.71 14.01
C LEU A 595 -16.48 -11.31 14.72
N ASP A 596 -16.22 -12.20 15.66
CA ASP A 596 -17.25 -12.71 16.58
C ASP A 596 -17.57 -11.67 17.67
N ASP A 597 -16.57 -10.89 18.09
CA ASP A 597 -16.67 -9.87 19.15
C ASP A 597 -16.59 -8.43 18.61
N GLU A 598 -17.20 -7.49 19.34
CA GLU A 598 -17.17 -6.08 18.98
C GLU A 598 -15.76 -5.49 19.08
N PRO A 599 -15.27 -4.77 18.04
CA PRO A 599 -13.98 -4.09 18.11
C PRO A 599 -14.04 -2.85 19.01
N PHE A 600 -12.92 -2.56 19.67
CA PHE A 600 -12.74 -1.40 20.54
C PHE A 600 -12.53 -0.11 19.74
N CYS A 601 -13.00 1.01 20.28
CA CYS A 601 -12.68 2.35 19.76
C CYS A 601 -11.41 2.88 20.43
N VAL A 602 -10.34 3.09 19.67
CA VAL A 602 -9.00 3.42 20.16
C VAL A 602 -8.27 4.40 19.23
N ASP A 603 -7.30 5.13 19.78
CA ASP A 603 -6.33 5.85 18.97
C ASP A 603 -5.21 4.90 18.54
N THR A 604 -4.96 4.80 17.24
CA THR A 604 -3.93 3.91 16.67
C THR A 604 -2.82 4.70 16.02
N GLN A 605 -1.61 4.13 15.96
CA GLN A 605 -0.51 4.69 15.19
C GLN A 605 0.39 3.56 14.70
N CYS A 606 0.52 3.41 13.38
CA CYS A 606 1.47 2.46 12.82
C CYS A 606 2.91 2.87 13.16
N VAL A 607 3.73 1.90 13.54
CA VAL A 607 5.17 2.03 13.77
C VAL A 607 5.88 0.89 13.07
N ARG A 608 7.16 1.06 12.74
CA ARG A 608 7.92 0.06 11.97
C ARG A 608 9.42 0.14 12.21
N SER A 609 10.12 -0.88 11.74
CA SER A 609 11.57 -0.90 11.60
C SER A 609 11.91 -1.12 10.13
N THR A 610 12.52 -0.14 9.49
CA THR A 610 12.82 -0.25 8.06
C THR A 610 14.00 0.62 7.63
N SER A 611 14.71 0.20 6.59
CA SER A 611 15.90 0.89 6.08
C SER A 611 16.02 0.78 4.56
N LEU A 612 17.19 1.16 4.03
CA LEU A 612 17.47 1.19 2.60
C LEU A 612 17.22 -0.17 1.93
N TRP A 613 17.71 -1.27 2.52
CA TRP A 613 17.61 -2.60 1.91
C TRP A 613 16.19 -3.18 1.92
N SER A 614 15.34 -2.75 2.84
CA SER A 614 14.00 -3.33 3.04
C SER A 614 12.87 -2.54 2.36
N SER A 615 13.01 -1.22 2.26
CA SER A 615 11.97 -0.32 1.71
C SER A 615 12.55 0.83 0.87
N GLY A 616 13.83 0.79 0.49
CA GLY A 616 14.47 1.83 -0.32
C GLY A 616 14.62 3.20 0.37
N ILE A 617 14.41 3.29 1.70
CA ILE A 617 14.48 4.57 2.43
C ILE A 617 15.91 4.92 2.82
N LYS A 618 16.33 6.17 2.60
CA LYS A 618 17.72 6.60 2.86
C LYS A 618 18.06 6.76 4.33
N SER A 619 17.06 6.97 5.18
CA SER A 619 17.21 7.15 6.62
C SER A 619 16.44 6.04 7.31
N THR A 620 17.15 5.19 8.05
CA THR A 620 16.54 4.12 8.83
C THR A 620 15.47 4.66 9.76
N GLU A 621 14.29 4.06 9.68
CA GLU A 621 13.20 4.28 10.61
C GLU A 621 13.24 3.20 11.69
N LYS A 622 13.13 3.63 12.94
CA LYS A 622 13.12 2.79 14.14
C LYS A 622 11.99 3.22 15.08
N SER A 623 10.85 3.57 14.49
CA SER A 623 9.72 4.17 15.22
C SER A 623 9.16 3.21 16.28
N ILE A 624 9.21 1.90 16.03
CA ILE A 624 8.84 0.88 17.01
C ILE A 624 9.71 0.93 18.28
N GLN A 625 11.04 1.02 18.15
CA GLN A 625 11.95 1.16 19.30
C GLN A 625 11.67 2.45 20.07
N ASN A 626 11.45 3.56 19.35
CA ASN A 626 11.14 4.85 19.98
C ASN A 626 9.82 4.80 20.75
N ALA A 627 8.81 4.10 20.20
CA ALA A 627 7.54 3.87 20.86
C ALA A 627 7.72 3.09 22.16
N TYR A 628 8.43 1.95 22.13
CA TYR A 628 8.75 1.19 23.34
C TYR A 628 9.42 2.04 24.41
N ILE A 629 10.48 2.78 24.06
CA ILE A 629 11.23 3.61 25.02
C ILE A 629 10.33 4.66 25.67
N GLN A 630 9.52 5.35 24.87
CA GLN A 630 8.63 6.39 25.38
C GLN A 630 7.50 5.82 26.23
N MET A 631 6.90 4.68 25.83
CA MET A 631 5.86 4.00 26.60
C MET A 631 6.39 3.47 27.93
N ILE A 632 7.58 2.87 27.95
CA ILE A 632 8.26 2.44 29.19
C ILE A 632 8.48 3.63 30.11
N GLY A 633 9.01 4.75 29.58
CA GLY A 633 9.27 5.95 30.36
C GLY A 633 8.01 6.61 30.93
N ALA A 634 6.88 6.53 30.22
CA ALA A 634 5.61 7.14 30.61
C ALA A 634 4.73 6.23 31.51
N ALA A 635 5.07 4.95 31.66
CA ALA A 635 4.26 4.00 32.41
C ALA A 635 4.11 4.43 33.89
N LYS A 636 2.91 4.35 34.46
CA LYS A 636 2.64 4.82 35.84
C LYS A 636 2.58 3.70 36.88
N HIS A 637 2.08 2.53 36.50
CA HIS A 637 1.74 1.47 37.46
C HIS A 637 2.46 0.15 37.18
N TYR A 638 2.36 -0.35 35.96
CA TYR A 638 3.06 -1.57 35.58
C TYR A 638 3.37 -1.60 34.09
N ILE A 639 4.22 -2.56 33.71
CA ILE A 639 4.48 -2.94 32.32
C ILE A 639 4.32 -4.45 32.23
N TYR A 640 3.54 -4.93 31.26
CA TYR A 640 3.49 -6.32 30.86
C TYR A 640 4.24 -6.47 29.53
N ILE A 641 5.20 -7.38 29.47
CA ILE A 641 5.99 -7.66 28.27
C ILE A 641 5.85 -9.15 28.00
N GLU A 642 5.25 -9.46 26.86
CA GLU A 642 5.27 -10.79 26.28
C GLU A 642 6.03 -10.72 24.96
N ASN A 643 7.08 -11.53 24.82
CA ASN A 643 7.94 -11.47 23.63
C ASN A 643 8.69 -12.78 23.43
N GLN A 644 8.91 -13.18 22.17
CA GLN A 644 9.76 -14.32 21.85
C GLN A 644 11.20 -14.13 22.32
N PHE A 645 11.72 -12.90 22.29
CA PHE A 645 13.10 -12.60 22.70
C PHE A 645 13.18 -11.41 23.67
N PHE A 646 14.03 -11.55 24.70
CA PHE A 646 14.41 -10.44 25.58
C PHE A 646 15.92 -10.18 25.49
N ILE A 647 16.35 -9.61 24.37
CA ILE A 647 17.77 -9.26 24.13
C ILE A 647 17.94 -7.74 24.18
N THR A 648 18.32 -7.25 25.36
CA THR A 648 18.58 -5.83 25.60
C THR A 648 19.53 -5.65 26.79
N ILE A 649 20.58 -4.85 26.65
CA ILE A 649 21.63 -4.72 27.67
C ILE A 649 21.98 -3.24 27.88
N VAL A 650 22.10 -2.81 29.13
CA VAL A 650 22.38 -1.40 29.46
C VAL A 650 23.82 -1.04 29.09
N GLY A 651 23.99 -0.23 28.03
CA GLY A 651 25.30 0.31 27.64
C GLY A 651 26.28 -0.73 27.10
N ASP A 652 25.78 -1.79 26.44
CA ASP A 652 26.62 -2.80 25.79
C ASP A 652 27.16 -2.32 24.43
N ARG A 653 28.29 -2.89 23.98
CA ARG A 653 28.91 -2.53 22.69
C ARG A 653 28.30 -3.28 21.50
N LEU A 654 27.78 -4.48 21.73
CA LEU A 654 27.19 -5.34 20.70
C LEU A 654 25.68 -5.13 20.62
N VAL A 655 25.00 -5.13 21.77
CA VAL A 655 23.54 -4.93 21.86
C VAL A 655 23.24 -3.43 21.91
N LYS A 656 22.63 -2.91 20.84
CA LYS A 656 22.47 -1.46 20.61
C LYS A 656 21.10 -0.88 20.93
N ASN A 657 20.06 -1.72 21.08
CA ASN A 657 18.74 -1.21 21.44
C ASN A 657 18.76 -0.69 22.90
N GLU A 658 17.92 0.30 23.20
CA GLU A 658 17.95 1.01 24.49
C GLU A 658 16.80 0.62 25.43
N LEU A 659 16.12 -0.52 25.20
CA LEU A 659 14.96 -0.93 26.00
C LEU A 659 15.35 -1.20 27.46
N ALA A 660 16.43 -1.94 27.72
CA ALA A 660 16.94 -2.20 29.07
C ALA A 660 17.30 -0.90 29.80
N LYS A 661 17.84 0.08 29.09
CA LYS A 661 18.15 1.39 29.65
C LYS A 661 16.87 2.13 30.04
N ALA A 662 15.84 2.12 29.19
CA ALA A 662 14.54 2.72 29.51
C ALA A 662 13.90 2.04 30.74
N LEU A 663 13.89 0.70 30.78
CA LEU A 663 13.38 -0.08 31.92
C LEU A 663 14.14 0.25 33.20
N PHE A 664 15.48 0.21 33.14
CA PHE A 664 16.35 0.56 34.26
C PHE A 664 16.02 1.95 34.83
N MET A 665 15.93 2.97 33.97
CA MET A 665 15.64 4.34 34.40
C MET A 665 14.26 4.45 35.02
N ARG A 666 13.23 3.81 34.43
CA ARG A 666 11.86 3.86 34.95
C ARG A 666 11.72 3.18 36.31
N ILE A 667 12.35 2.02 36.48
CA ILE A 667 12.36 1.28 37.76
C ILE A 667 13.07 2.10 38.83
N LYS A 668 14.25 2.64 38.50
CA LYS A 668 15.01 3.50 39.42
C LYS A 668 14.18 4.69 39.88
N GLN A 669 13.51 5.38 38.95
CA GLN A 669 12.60 6.49 39.27
C GLN A 669 11.46 6.07 40.21
N ALA A 670 10.80 4.94 39.95
CA ALA A 670 9.75 4.41 40.82
C ALA A 670 10.28 4.10 42.22
N HIS A 671 11.46 3.48 42.31
CA HIS A 671 12.10 3.13 43.57
C HIS A 671 12.42 4.37 44.41
N GLU A 672 13.08 5.37 43.79
CA GLU A 672 13.42 6.64 44.43
C GLU A 672 12.16 7.40 44.89
N SER A 673 11.09 7.35 44.10
CA SER A 673 9.81 7.98 44.40
C SER A 673 8.91 7.14 45.33
N LYS A 674 9.37 5.95 45.76
CA LYS A 674 8.60 4.98 46.56
C LYS A 674 7.24 4.60 45.94
N GLU A 675 7.17 4.59 44.61
CA GLU A 675 6.00 4.20 43.85
C GLU A 675 5.84 2.68 43.80
N LYS A 676 4.60 2.19 43.95
CA LYS A 676 4.29 0.78 43.68
C LYS A 676 4.28 0.54 42.17
N PHE A 677 5.42 0.13 41.63
CA PHE A 677 5.61 -0.15 40.21
C PHE A 677 6.06 -1.60 39.98
N ARG A 678 5.51 -2.26 38.95
CA ARG A 678 5.77 -3.67 38.63
C ARG A 678 6.06 -3.88 37.15
N ILE A 679 6.99 -4.78 36.84
CA ILE A 679 7.24 -5.22 35.47
C ILE A 679 7.08 -6.73 35.42
N TYR A 680 6.25 -7.19 34.50
CA TYR A 680 6.03 -8.60 34.20
C TYR A 680 6.70 -8.89 32.86
N VAL A 681 7.63 -9.83 32.86
CA VAL A 681 8.29 -10.29 31.63
C VAL A 681 7.96 -11.76 31.44
N VAL A 682 7.35 -12.06 30.30
CA VAL A 682 6.96 -13.38 29.84
C VAL A 682 7.72 -13.66 28.54
N ILE A 683 8.57 -14.68 28.59
CA ILE A 683 9.33 -15.17 27.44
C ILE A 683 9.26 -16.69 27.39
N PRO A 684 9.45 -17.31 26.20
CA PRO A 684 9.59 -18.76 26.10
C PRO A 684 10.71 -19.28 27.00
N LEU A 685 10.47 -20.43 27.65
CA LEU A 685 11.47 -21.10 28.48
C LEU A 685 12.76 -21.40 27.70
N PHE A 686 12.61 -21.82 26.44
CA PHE A 686 13.70 -22.00 25.50
C PHE A 686 13.37 -21.31 24.17
N PRO A 687 14.35 -20.69 23.49
CA PRO A 687 14.16 -20.24 22.11
C PRO A 687 13.84 -21.43 21.17
N GLY A 688 12.83 -21.30 20.30
CA GLY A 688 12.46 -22.34 19.32
C GLY A 688 13.47 -22.44 18.18
N PHE A 689 14.55 -23.20 18.38
CA PHE A 689 15.55 -23.51 17.35
C PHE A 689 16.02 -24.96 17.48
N ASP A 690 16.10 -25.67 16.36
CA ASP A 690 16.62 -27.04 16.31
C ASP A 690 18.16 -27.06 16.45
N SER A 691 18.83 -25.92 16.23
CA SER A 691 20.29 -25.81 16.33
C SER A 691 20.73 -25.48 17.75
N LEU A 692 21.42 -26.43 18.40
CA LEU A 692 22.01 -26.25 19.74
C LEU A 692 22.92 -25.01 19.83
N ASN A 693 23.67 -24.69 18.78
CA ASN A 693 24.54 -23.51 18.76
C ASN A 693 23.74 -22.19 18.72
N ALA A 694 22.66 -22.14 17.93
CA ALA A 694 21.78 -20.98 17.88
C ALA A 694 21.04 -20.79 19.20
N LEU A 695 20.52 -21.89 19.76
CA LEU A 695 19.90 -21.94 21.09
C LEU A 695 20.83 -21.37 22.16
N HIS A 696 22.07 -21.88 22.25
CA HIS A 696 23.06 -21.41 23.21
C HIS A 696 23.41 -19.92 23.02
N ALA A 697 23.54 -19.46 21.78
CA ALA A 697 23.86 -18.06 21.49
C ALA A 697 22.72 -17.11 21.93
N VAL A 698 21.48 -17.45 21.62
CA VAL A 698 20.30 -16.65 22.00
C VAL A 698 20.12 -16.67 23.52
N LEU A 699 20.19 -17.85 24.15
CA LEU A 699 20.10 -17.99 25.60
C LEU A 699 21.20 -17.19 26.32
N PHE A 700 22.43 -17.20 25.78
CA PHE A 700 23.53 -16.38 26.31
C PHE A 700 23.17 -14.89 26.34
N PHE A 701 22.58 -14.35 25.27
CA PHE A 701 22.19 -12.95 25.21
C PHE A 701 20.96 -12.64 26.07
N ILE A 702 19.98 -13.54 26.17
CA ILE A 702 18.84 -13.40 27.09
C ILE A 702 19.34 -13.33 28.54
N MET A 703 20.19 -14.27 28.94
CA MET A 703 20.77 -14.31 30.28
C MET A 703 21.59 -13.04 30.56
N ARG A 704 22.37 -12.55 29.58
CA ARG A 704 23.11 -11.28 29.71
C ARG A 704 22.23 -10.03 29.78
N SER A 705 21.02 -10.11 29.27
CA SER A 705 20.04 -9.02 29.33
C SER A 705 19.39 -8.93 30.70
N ILE A 706 19.02 -10.07 31.28
CA ILE A 706 18.25 -10.12 32.52
C ILE A 706 19.17 -10.20 33.75
N THR A 707 20.01 -11.23 33.88
CA THR A 707 20.65 -11.60 35.17
C THR A 707 22.17 -11.70 35.16
N LYS A 708 22.83 -11.87 34.00
CA LYS A 708 24.26 -12.20 33.91
C LYS A 708 25.11 -11.05 33.38
N GLY A 709 26.25 -10.83 34.03
CA GLY A 709 27.20 -9.80 33.63
C GLY A 709 26.86 -8.42 34.21
N GLY A 710 27.89 -7.59 34.39
CA GLY A 710 27.79 -6.34 35.15
C GLY A 710 26.86 -5.26 34.57
N ASN A 711 26.41 -5.44 33.33
CA ASN A 711 25.52 -4.54 32.58
C ASN A 711 24.11 -5.12 32.35
N SER A 712 23.81 -6.33 32.86
CA SER A 712 22.45 -6.86 32.86
C SER A 712 21.51 -5.97 33.68
N LEU A 713 20.22 -6.01 33.36
CA LEU A 713 19.22 -5.19 34.04
C LEU A 713 19.25 -5.39 35.56
N PHE A 714 19.26 -6.64 36.03
CA PHE A 714 19.24 -6.94 37.46
C PHE A 714 20.52 -6.49 38.13
N CYS A 715 21.70 -6.82 37.58
CA CYS A 715 22.97 -6.39 38.18
C CYS A 715 23.11 -4.87 38.23
N ARG A 716 22.56 -4.14 37.26
CA ARG A 716 22.58 -2.66 37.27
C ARG A 716 21.67 -2.09 38.34
N LEU A 717 20.47 -2.63 38.52
CA LEU A 717 19.54 -2.22 39.57
C LEU A 717 20.14 -2.47 40.96
N GLU A 718 20.66 -3.67 41.21
CA GLU A 718 21.26 -4.03 42.50
C GLU A 718 22.46 -3.14 42.85
N LYS A 719 23.33 -2.85 41.88
CA LYS A 719 24.50 -1.97 42.08
C LYS A 719 24.13 -0.55 42.48
N GLU A 720 22.94 -0.08 42.09
CA GLU A 720 22.45 1.26 42.37
C GLU A 720 21.51 1.28 43.59
N GLY A 721 21.48 0.19 44.37
CA GLY A 721 20.66 0.09 45.58
C GLY A 721 19.17 -0.07 45.32
N THR A 722 18.77 -0.45 44.10
CA THR A 722 17.37 -0.72 43.73
C THR A 722 17.15 -2.24 43.64
N PRO A 723 16.50 -2.88 44.64
CA PRO A 723 16.33 -4.33 44.63
C PRO A 723 15.47 -4.78 43.44
N SER A 724 16.03 -5.61 42.57
CA SER A 724 15.39 -6.05 41.32
C SER A 724 14.12 -6.87 41.58
N ALA A 725 14.17 -7.79 42.54
CA ALA A 725 13.05 -8.63 42.97
C ALA A 725 11.88 -7.83 43.55
N ALA A 726 12.12 -6.60 44.00
CA ALA A 726 11.06 -5.74 44.50
C ALA A 726 10.22 -5.12 43.37
N HIS A 727 10.66 -5.18 42.11
CA HIS A 727 10.00 -4.50 40.98
C HIS A 727 9.76 -5.39 39.76
N ILE A 728 10.60 -6.40 39.52
CA ILE A 728 10.51 -7.26 38.35
C ILE A 728 10.03 -8.66 38.75
N LEU A 729 8.94 -9.09 38.12
CA LEU A 729 8.46 -10.47 38.14
C LEU A 729 8.76 -11.06 36.77
N ASN A 730 9.71 -12.01 36.74
CA ASN A 730 10.05 -12.71 35.53
C ASN A 730 9.40 -14.09 35.58
N THR A 731 8.45 -14.33 34.68
CA THR A 731 7.79 -15.62 34.55
C THR A 731 8.29 -16.26 33.27
N LEU A 732 9.08 -17.32 33.41
CA LEU A 732 9.41 -18.18 32.28
C LEU A 732 8.19 -19.04 32.01
N VAL A 733 7.62 -18.94 30.81
CA VAL A 733 6.51 -19.80 30.41
C VAL A 733 7.11 -21.02 29.72
N SER A 734 6.89 -22.19 30.31
CA SER A 734 7.04 -23.47 29.61
C SER A 734 6.04 -23.43 28.46
N ARG A 735 6.53 -23.31 27.23
CA ARG A 735 5.73 -23.71 26.07
C ARG A 735 5.55 -25.22 26.12
#